data_AF-A0A7K4Y8M8-F1
#
_entry.id   AF-A0A7K4Y8M8-F1
#
_cell.length_a   1.000
_cell.length_b   1.000
_cell.length_c   1.000
_cell.angle_alpha   90.00
_cell.angle_beta   90.00
_cell.angle_gamma   90.00
#
_symmetry.space_group_name_H-M   'P 1'
#
loop_
_entity.id
_entity.type
_entity.pdbx_description
1 polymer ?
#
loop_
_entity_poly.entity_id
_entity_poly.type
_entity_poly.pdbx_seq_one_letter_code
_entity_poly.pdbx_strand_id
1 'polypeptide(L)'
;VNLLDTSTISGDWGWMTYPSHGWDSINEMDEFFSPIHTYQVCNVMTPNQNNWLRTNWVQRDGARRVYAEIKFTLRDCNSMPGVLGTCKETFNLYYLESDRDLGTSTRESQFMKIDTIAADESFTNVDLGVRRLKLNTEVRGVGPLSKRGFYLAFQDIGACIAIVSVRVYYKKCPAMVRNLASFSEAVTGADSSSLVEVRGECVGHSEERDTPKMYCSAEGEWLVPIGKCVCSAGYEEQQDSCMACQLGFYKSAPGDQLCAKCPLHSHSESRAARVCRCDSSFYRAAQDPPSAACTRPPSAPVNLISSVNGTSVTLEWGPPLDKGGRVDIVYNVVCRRCSGDTGRCEACGSGIRFVPQQMSLVQGVLTVTNLLAHTNYSFWVEAINGVSDLSLESRRAAVANITTNQAAPSQVVVVRQESTGQNSVTLLWQEPDQPNGIILEYEIKYYEKDKEMQSYSTLKSKVTTATISGLKPATRYIFQVRARTSAGCGRFSQTVEVETVKPVSLRYDTMTIVWICLTLITGLVALLVVLICKKRHCGYSKAFQDSDEEKMHYQNGQVKFPESKFYVDPHTYEDPCQAVHEFTREIEASRIKIEKVIGSGESGEVCYGRLKLPGKREIPVAIKALKAGYTEKQRRDFLSEASIMAQFDHPNVIHLEGVVTRSKLVMIVTEYMENGSLDTFLRKHDGQFTIIQLVGMLRGIGAGMRYLSDLGYVHRDLAARNILVNSNLVCKVSDFGLSRILEDDPEAAYTTTGGKIPIRWTAPEAIAYRKFSSASDVWSYGIVMWEVLAYGERPYWNMTNRDVINSVEEGYRLPAPMGCPTTLHQLMLDCWQKDRSERPRFSQIVGILDKLIRNPDNLKCTGTVNRFTQAPFDRGLLDLSRCLTVEDWLDSIRLGHYRDNFAMAGYSSLGMVMRMNIEDIRSLGITMMGHQKKILSSIQAMRSQLLNTNGPRRHL
;
A
#
# COMPACT_ATOMS: atom_id res chain seq x y z
N VAL A 1 -20.08 5.48 -33.14
CA VAL A 1 -19.93 5.45 -34.61
C VAL A 1 -21.30 5.17 -35.21
N ASN A 2 -21.80 6.05 -36.08
CA ASN A 2 -23.13 5.90 -36.69
C ASN A 2 -23.05 4.91 -37.86
N LEU A 3 -24.02 3.99 -37.92
CA LEU A 3 -24.25 3.05 -39.02
C LEU A 3 -25.42 3.48 -39.90
N LEU A 4 -26.43 4.11 -39.29
CA LEU A 4 -27.58 4.71 -39.96
C LEU A 4 -27.98 5.95 -39.16
N ASP A 5 -28.30 7.04 -39.84
CA ASP A 5 -28.83 8.25 -39.20
C ASP A 5 -29.78 8.95 -40.17
N THR A 6 -31.09 8.78 -39.97
CA THR A 6 -32.08 9.31 -40.91
C THR A 6 -32.16 10.84 -40.90
N SER A 7 -31.66 11.51 -39.85
CA SER A 7 -31.59 12.97 -39.80
C SER A 7 -30.61 13.56 -40.83
N THR A 8 -29.69 12.73 -41.34
CA THR A 8 -28.72 13.12 -42.36
C THR A 8 -29.19 12.83 -43.79
N ILE A 9 -30.32 12.14 -43.95
CA ILE A 9 -30.87 11.76 -45.25
C ILE A 9 -31.83 12.85 -45.72
N SER A 10 -31.50 13.51 -46.81
CA SER A 10 -32.40 14.43 -47.51
C SER A 10 -33.32 13.64 -48.45
N GLY A 11 -34.64 13.75 -48.31
CA GLY A 11 -35.61 12.98 -49.08
C GLY A 11 -36.20 11.78 -48.33
N ASP A 12 -37.14 11.08 -48.98
CA ASP A 12 -37.71 9.83 -48.48
C ASP A 12 -36.61 8.82 -48.14
N TRP A 13 -36.72 8.17 -46.99
CA TRP A 13 -35.73 7.20 -46.51
C TRP A 13 -35.69 5.92 -47.37
N GLY A 14 -36.70 5.73 -48.24
CA GLY A 14 -36.79 4.58 -49.15
C GLY A 14 -37.02 3.27 -48.41
N TRP A 15 -37.70 3.32 -47.27
CA TRP A 15 -37.98 2.14 -46.44
C TRP A 15 -39.19 1.38 -46.97
N MET A 16 -39.20 0.07 -46.76
CA MET A 16 -40.28 -0.78 -47.26
C MET A 16 -41.43 -0.86 -46.27
N THR A 17 -42.65 -0.72 -46.78
CA THR A 17 -43.89 -0.80 -46.00
C THR A 17 -44.69 -2.04 -46.40
N TYR A 18 -45.30 -2.70 -45.42
CA TYR A 18 -46.20 -3.83 -45.64
C TYR A 18 -47.36 -3.84 -44.63
N PRO A 19 -48.63 -3.82 -45.08
CA PRO A 19 -49.07 -3.61 -46.46
C PRO A 19 -48.67 -2.22 -46.99
N SER A 20 -48.75 -2.01 -48.31
CA SER A 20 -48.26 -0.78 -48.98
C SER A 20 -48.93 0.54 -48.53
N HIS A 21 -50.04 0.46 -47.78
CA HIS A 21 -50.76 1.60 -47.21
C HIS A 21 -50.87 1.51 -45.68
N GLY A 22 -49.96 0.76 -45.03
CA GLY A 22 -49.89 0.67 -43.58
C GLY A 22 -49.17 1.88 -42.97
N TRP A 23 -47.96 2.15 -43.46
CA TRP A 23 -47.15 3.31 -43.07
C TRP A 23 -47.02 4.26 -44.25
N ASP A 24 -47.21 5.55 -44.00
CA ASP A 24 -47.09 6.60 -45.01
C ASP A 24 -45.85 7.45 -44.76
N SER A 25 -45.08 7.70 -45.82
CA SER A 25 -43.94 8.63 -45.81
C SER A 25 -44.45 10.05 -46.03
N ILE A 26 -44.15 10.95 -45.10
CA ILE A 26 -44.62 12.34 -45.10
C ILE A 26 -43.45 13.30 -44.93
N ASN A 27 -43.57 14.43 -45.62
CA ASN A 27 -42.64 15.56 -45.49
C ASN A 27 -43.26 16.58 -44.53
N GLU A 28 -42.62 16.82 -43.41
CA GLU A 28 -43.02 17.81 -42.40
C GLU A 28 -41.94 18.88 -42.22
N MET A 29 -42.23 19.89 -41.41
CA MET A 29 -41.26 20.91 -41.02
C MET A 29 -41.03 20.78 -39.52
N ASP A 30 -39.77 20.77 -39.08
CA ASP A 30 -39.45 20.78 -37.65
C ASP A 30 -39.70 22.16 -37.00
N GLU A 31 -39.42 22.27 -35.70
CA GLU A 31 -39.57 23.52 -34.93
C GLU A 31 -38.71 24.68 -35.46
N PHE A 32 -37.70 24.39 -36.30
CA PHE A 32 -36.78 25.36 -36.92
C PHE A 32 -37.08 25.59 -38.41
N PHE A 33 -38.22 25.12 -38.92
CA PHE A 33 -38.60 25.20 -40.34
C PHE A 33 -37.65 24.46 -41.30
N SER A 34 -36.95 23.45 -40.80
CA SER A 34 -36.18 22.54 -41.65
C SER A 34 -37.09 21.42 -42.16
N PRO A 35 -37.03 21.05 -43.45
CA PRO A 35 -37.80 19.93 -43.96
C PRO A 35 -37.30 18.64 -43.33
N ILE A 36 -38.20 17.92 -42.65
CA ILE A 36 -37.97 16.60 -42.08
C ILE A 36 -38.84 15.58 -42.80
N HIS A 37 -38.34 14.36 -42.94
CA HIS A 37 -39.09 13.24 -43.47
C HIS A 37 -39.46 12.32 -42.32
N THR A 38 -40.73 11.92 -42.26
CA THR A 38 -41.27 11.09 -41.19
C THR A 38 -42.06 9.93 -41.78
N TYR A 39 -42.14 8.82 -41.05
CA TYR A 39 -43.08 7.74 -41.37
C TYR A 39 -44.17 7.71 -40.33
N GLN A 40 -45.44 7.74 -40.75
CA GLN A 40 -46.57 7.77 -39.84
C GLN A 40 -47.62 6.71 -40.15
N VAL A 41 -48.36 6.31 -39.12
CA VAL A 41 -49.52 5.42 -39.20
C VAL A 41 -50.52 5.80 -38.11
N CYS A 42 -51.82 5.81 -38.44
CA CYS A 42 -52.88 6.14 -37.49
C CYS A 42 -54.18 5.36 -37.79
N ASN A 43 -54.07 4.05 -38.02
CA ASN A 43 -55.18 3.16 -38.35
C ASN A 43 -55.92 2.64 -37.10
N VAL A 44 -56.26 3.56 -36.19
CA VAL A 44 -56.78 3.25 -34.83
C VAL A 44 -58.23 2.76 -34.80
N MET A 45 -59.00 3.00 -35.86
CA MET A 45 -60.41 2.64 -35.96
C MET A 45 -60.64 1.17 -36.37
N THR A 46 -59.65 0.56 -37.00
CA THR A 46 -59.74 -0.77 -37.58
C THR A 46 -59.11 -1.82 -36.64
N PRO A 47 -59.84 -2.88 -36.23
CA PRO A 47 -59.26 -3.93 -35.38
C PRO A 47 -58.18 -4.74 -36.13
N ASN A 48 -57.33 -5.44 -35.38
CA ASN A 48 -56.31 -6.37 -35.89
C ASN A 48 -55.31 -5.77 -36.90
N GLN A 49 -54.76 -4.59 -36.60
CA GLN A 49 -53.69 -4.00 -37.41
C GLN A 49 -52.39 -4.82 -37.32
N ASN A 50 -51.63 -4.82 -38.42
CA ASN A 50 -50.29 -5.44 -38.53
C ASN A 50 -49.48 -4.70 -39.60
N ASN A 51 -49.12 -3.44 -39.31
CA ASN A 51 -48.44 -2.56 -40.26
C ASN A 51 -46.92 -2.58 -40.01
N TRP A 52 -46.15 -3.07 -40.98
CA TRP A 52 -44.70 -3.17 -40.91
C TRP A 52 -44.02 -2.05 -41.71
N LEU A 53 -43.02 -1.43 -41.09
CA LEU A 53 -42.08 -0.52 -41.73
C LEU A 53 -40.68 -1.09 -41.52
N ARG A 54 -39.87 -1.16 -42.58
CA ARG A 54 -38.57 -1.83 -42.54
C ARG A 54 -37.50 -0.99 -43.19
N THR A 55 -36.36 -0.88 -42.51
CA THR A 55 -35.20 -0.13 -43.01
C THR A 55 -34.53 -0.79 -44.22
N ASN A 56 -33.59 -0.07 -44.82
CA ASN A 56 -32.59 -0.67 -45.72
C ASN A 56 -31.61 -1.56 -44.95
N TRP A 57 -30.81 -2.34 -45.67
CA TRP A 57 -29.78 -3.20 -45.08
C TRP A 57 -28.67 -2.36 -44.47
N VAL A 58 -28.40 -2.54 -43.18
CA VAL A 58 -27.36 -1.80 -42.44
C VAL A 58 -26.16 -2.71 -42.22
N GLN A 59 -24.99 -2.27 -42.68
CA GLN A 59 -23.73 -2.96 -42.44
C GLN A 59 -23.28 -2.77 -40.99
N ARG A 60 -22.75 -3.82 -40.33
CA ARG A 60 -22.40 -3.74 -38.89
C ARG A 60 -21.00 -3.22 -38.57
N ASP A 61 -20.10 -3.10 -39.55
CA ASP A 61 -18.71 -2.60 -39.41
C ASP A 61 -17.94 -3.14 -38.20
N GLY A 62 -18.04 -4.45 -37.96
CA GLY A 62 -17.35 -5.13 -36.85
C GLY A 62 -18.05 -5.03 -35.48
N ALA A 63 -19.10 -4.20 -35.35
CA ALA A 63 -19.90 -4.09 -34.13
C ALA A 63 -20.54 -5.43 -33.75
N ARG A 64 -20.39 -5.82 -32.48
CA ARG A 64 -21.09 -7.00 -31.93
C ARG A 64 -22.42 -6.62 -31.27
N ARG A 65 -22.56 -5.37 -30.88
CA ARG A 65 -23.78 -4.78 -30.34
C ARG A 65 -23.97 -3.41 -30.98
N VAL A 66 -25.19 -3.11 -31.39
CA VAL A 66 -25.58 -1.79 -31.89
C VAL A 66 -26.70 -1.24 -31.02
N TYR A 67 -26.94 0.06 -31.11
CA TYR A 67 -27.96 0.78 -30.39
C TYR A 67 -28.85 1.47 -31.42
N ALA A 68 -30.15 1.22 -31.35
CA ALA A 68 -31.16 1.90 -32.13
C ALA A 68 -31.80 2.96 -31.23
N GLU A 69 -31.54 4.23 -31.55
CA GLU A 69 -32.19 5.40 -30.98
C GLU A 69 -33.34 5.81 -31.92
N ILE A 70 -34.55 5.90 -31.39
CA ILE A 70 -35.77 6.17 -32.13
C ILE A 70 -36.42 7.39 -31.51
N LYS A 71 -36.64 8.42 -32.32
CA LYS A 71 -37.45 9.59 -31.94
C LYS A 71 -38.79 9.52 -32.63
N PHE A 72 -39.87 9.65 -31.87
CA PHE A 72 -41.23 9.49 -32.39
C PHE A 72 -42.24 10.32 -31.59
N THR A 73 -43.38 10.59 -32.20
CA THR A 73 -44.55 11.17 -31.53
C THR A 73 -45.65 10.11 -31.44
N LEU A 74 -46.46 10.20 -30.39
CA LEU A 74 -47.56 9.27 -30.15
C LEU A 74 -48.77 10.01 -29.61
N ARG A 75 -49.94 9.76 -30.19
CA ARG A 75 -51.20 10.39 -29.75
C ARG A 75 -51.91 9.55 -28.70
N ASP A 76 -52.39 10.21 -27.64
CA ASP A 76 -53.18 9.58 -26.57
C ASP A 76 -54.49 9.01 -27.13
N CYS A 77 -54.75 7.73 -26.86
CA CYS A 77 -55.98 7.05 -27.29
C CYS A 77 -57.24 7.70 -26.71
N ASN A 78 -57.17 8.26 -25.49
CA ASN A 78 -58.31 8.95 -24.85
C ASN A 78 -58.66 10.27 -25.54
N SER A 79 -57.73 10.83 -26.32
CA SER A 79 -57.98 12.05 -27.10
C SER A 79 -58.77 11.79 -28.39
N MET A 80 -59.00 10.53 -28.75
CA MET A 80 -59.67 10.14 -29.99
C MET A 80 -61.07 9.55 -29.70
N PRO A 81 -62.15 10.11 -30.28
CA PRO A 81 -63.48 9.57 -30.07
C PRO A 81 -63.68 8.25 -30.82
N GLY A 82 -64.28 7.25 -30.17
CA GLY A 82 -64.73 6.01 -30.81
C GLY A 82 -63.68 4.90 -31.02
N VAL A 83 -62.49 5.02 -30.42
CA VAL A 83 -61.37 4.07 -30.64
C VAL A 83 -61.06 3.16 -29.43
N LEU A 84 -61.92 3.19 -28.40
CA LEU A 84 -61.76 2.38 -27.18
C LEU A 84 -61.83 0.89 -27.50
N GLY A 85 -60.71 0.18 -27.32
CA GLY A 85 -60.56 -1.26 -27.55
C GLY A 85 -59.73 -1.63 -28.79
N THR A 86 -59.63 -0.75 -29.78
CA THR A 86 -58.79 -0.94 -31.00
C THR A 86 -57.49 -0.15 -30.94
N CYS A 87 -57.51 1.05 -30.34
CA CYS A 87 -56.33 1.91 -30.21
C CYS A 87 -55.29 1.36 -29.24
N LYS A 88 -54.00 1.53 -29.57
CA LYS A 88 -52.83 1.18 -28.76
C LYS A 88 -51.89 2.37 -28.64
N GLU A 89 -51.13 2.41 -27.54
CA GLU A 89 -50.13 3.46 -27.27
C GLU A 89 -48.70 2.90 -27.33
N THR A 90 -48.52 1.84 -28.11
CA THR A 90 -47.26 1.10 -28.22
C THR A 90 -47.07 0.55 -29.63
N PHE A 91 -45.83 0.45 -30.07
CA PHE A 91 -45.44 -0.27 -31.29
C PHE A 91 -44.30 -1.24 -30.98
N ASN A 92 -44.03 -2.19 -31.86
CA ASN A 92 -43.00 -3.19 -31.64
C ASN A 92 -41.76 -2.92 -32.52
N LEU A 93 -40.58 -3.13 -31.97
CA LEU A 93 -39.31 -3.05 -32.69
C LEU A 93 -38.75 -4.45 -32.93
N TYR A 94 -38.25 -4.70 -34.14
CA TYR A 94 -37.70 -5.98 -34.58
C TYR A 94 -36.38 -5.81 -35.33
N TYR A 95 -35.62 -6.91 -35.44
CA TYR A 95 -34.44 -6.98 -36.31
C TYR A 95 -34.31 -8.32 -37.03
N LEU A 96 -33.56 -8.32 -38.13
CA LEU A 96 -33.22 -9.51 -38.92
C LEU A 96 -31.77 -9.43 -39.40
N GLU A 97 -30.94 -10.39 -39.02
CA GLU A 97 -29.55 -10.50 -39.48
C GLU A 97 -29.42 -11.21 -40.84
N SER A 98 -28.61 -10.64 -41.74
CA SER A 98 -28.29 -11.22 -43.05
C SER A 98 -26.86 -10.89 -43.49
N ASP A 99 -26.21 -11.83 -44.19
CA ASP A 99 -24.88 -11.62 -44.76
C ASP A 99 -24.88 -10.79 -46.05
N ARG A 100 -26.06 -10.56 -46.63
CA ARG A 100 -26.28 -9.78 -47.86
C ARG A 100 -27.60 -9.04 -47.81
N ASP A 101 -27.74 -8.03 -48.66
CA ASP A 101 -29.02 -7.35 -48.88
C ASP A 101 -30.01 -8.31 -49.58
N LEU A 102 -31.16 -8.54 -48.94
CA LEU A 102 -32.26 -9.40 -49.34
C LEU A 102 -33.33 -8.69 -50.18
N GLY A 103 -33.21 -7.37 -50.43
CA GLY A 103 -34.16 -6.63 -51.27
C GLY A 103 -35.60 -6.74 -50.76
N THR A 104 -36.58 -7.10 -51.61
CA THR A 104 -37.99 -7.28 -51.22
C THR A 104 -38.31 -8.64 -50.59
N SER A 105 -37.35 -9.58 -50.52
CA SER A 105 -37.56 -10.99 -50.17
C SER A 105 -37.49 -11.29 -48.66
N THR A 106 -38.09 -10.47 -47.81
CA THR A 106 -38.12 -10.69 -46.34
C THR A 106 -39.51 -11.08 -45.85
N ARG A 107 -39.60 -12.06 -44.94
CA ARG A 107 -40.86 -12.51 -44.33
C ARG A 107 -40.93 -12.11 -42.85
N GLU A 108 -42.14 -11.79 -42.37
CA GLU A 108 -42.41 -11.39 -40.97
C GLU A 108 -41.86 -12.41 -39.95
N SER A 109 -42.02 -13.71 -40.23
CA SER A 109 -41.57 -14.80 -39.35
C SER A 109 -40.05 -14.86 -39.09
N GLN A 110 -39.24 -14.18 -39.91
CA GLN A 110 -37.79 -14.20 -39.78
C GLN A 110 -37.29 -13.12 -38.82
N PHE A 111 -38.12 -12.11 -38.53
CA PHE A 111 -37.76 -11.01 -37.65
C PHE A 111 -37.84 -11.45 -36.19
N MET A 112 -36.80 -11.11 -35.43
CA MET A 112 -36.76 -11.29 -33.99
C MET A 112 -37.20 -10.01 -33.30
N LYS A 113 -38.12 -10.13 -32.34
CA LYS A 113 -38.61 -8.98 -31.56
C LYS A 113 -37.51 -8.49 -30.63
N ILE A 114 -37.24 -7.18 -30.67
CA ILE A 114 -36.34 -6.49 -29.74
C ILE A 114 -37.12 -6.11 -28.49
N ASP A 115 -38.16 -5.29 -28.66
CA ASP A 115 -38.97 -4.79 -27.54
C ASP A 115 -40.33 -4.24 -28.02
N THR A 116 -41.22 -3.99 -27.07
CA THR A 116 -42.41 -3.15 -27.26
C THR A 116 -42.07 -1.73 -26.79
N ILE A 117 -42.18 -0.75 -27.67
CA ILE A 117 -41.87 0.66 -27.40
C ILE A 117 -43.16 1.39 -27.02
N ALA A 118 -43.13 2.08 -25.89
CA ALA A 118 -44.18 2.97 -25.41
C ALA A 118 -43.67 4.41 -25.39
N ALA A 119 -44.56 5.39 -25.43
CA ALA A 119 -44.21 6.79 -25.24
C ALA A 119 -44.15 7.13 -23.74
N ASP A 120 -43.17 7.94 -23.33
CA ASP A 120 -43.13 8.57 -22.01
C ASP A 120 -44.19 9.68 -21.91
N GLU A 121 -44.34 10.45 -23.00
CA GLU A 121 -45.34 11.50 -23.14
C GLU A 121 -46.14 11.31 -24.44
N SER A 122 -47.46 11.21 -24.34
CA SER A 122 -48.38 11.26 -25.47
C SER A 122 -48.98 12.67 -25.62
N PHE A 123 -49.33 13.07 -26.85
CA PHE A 123 -49.97 14.36 -27.11
C PHE A 123 -51.49 14.23 -27.22
N THR A 124 -52.22 15.26 -26.78
CA THR A 124 -53.69 15.29 -26.77
C THR A 124 -54.25 16.36 -27.73
N ASN A 125 -55.58 16.47 -27.80
CA ASN A 125 -56.24 17.54 -28.58
C ASN A 125 -55.89 18.95 -28.09
N VAL A 126 -55.56 19.11 -26.79
CA VAL A 126 -55.14 20.40 -26.23
C VAL A 126 -53.76 20.79 -26.79
N ASP A 127 -52.83 19.83 -26.86
CA ASP A 127 -51.49 20.05 -27.38
C ASP A 127 -51.48 20.34 -28.89
N LEU A 128 -52.38 19.69 -29.66
CA LEU A 128 -52.61 19.99 -31.07
C LEU A 128 -53.11 21.43 -31.28
N GLY A 129 -53.97 21.94 -30.39
CA GLY A 129 -54.47 23.31 -30.43
C GLY A 129 -53.39 24.38 -30.25
N VAL A 130 -52.30 24.04 -29.55
CA VAL A 130 -51.14 24.93 -29.32
C VAL A 130 -49.96 24.56 -30.25
N ARG A 131 -50.14 23.63 -31.19
CA ARG A 131 -49.11 23.09 -32.10
C ARG A 131 -47.86 22.57 -31.37
N ARG A 132 -48.03 21.96 -30.20
CA ARG A 132 -46.92 21.44 -29.39
C ARG A 132 -46.91 19.92 -29.43
N LEU A 133 -46.16 19.34 -30.37
CA LEU A 133 -45.99 17.89 -30.42
C LEU A 133 -45.03 17.42 -29.32
N LYS A 134 -45.32 16.25 -28.74
CA LYS A 134 -44.49 15.61 -27.72
C LYS A 134 -43.55 14.60 -28.37
N LEU A 135 -42.27 14.94 -28.44
CA LEU A 135 -41.24 14.11 -29.04
C LEU A 135 -40.63 13.16 -27.98
N ASN A 136 -40.82 11.87 -28.19
CA ASN A 136 -40.26 10.81 -27.35
C ASN A 136 -38.92 10.34 -27.93
N THR A 137 -37.99 9.90 -27.09
CA THR A 137 -36.70 9.34 -27.51
C THR A 137 -36.43 8.03 -26.77
N GLU A 138 -36.35 6.93 -27.51
CA GLU A 138 -36.15 5.60 -26.96
C GLU A 138 -34.90 4.94 -27.54
N VAL A 139 -34.08 4.32 -26.68
CA VAL A 139 -32.84 3.65 -27.09
C VAL A 139 -32.90 2.17 -26.73
N ARG A 140 -32.68 1.29 -27.72
CA ARG A 140 -32.61 -0.17 -27.50
C ARG A 140 -31.34 -0.77 -28.06
N GLY A 141 -30.74 -1.69 -27.32
CA GLY A 141 -29.58 -2.45 -27.76
C GLY A 141 -30.00 -3.64 -28.62
N VAL A 142 -29.29 -3.87 -29.72
CA VAL A 142 -29.50 -4.98 -30.65
C VAL A 142 -28.22 -5.80 -30.76
N GLY A 143 -28.33 -7.11 -30.51
CA GLY A 143 -27.22 -8.06 -30.56
C GLY A 143 -27.31 -9.14 -29.48
N PRO A 144 -26.33 -10.06 -29.40
CA PRO A 144 -25.09 -10.10 -30.20
C PRO A 144 -25.33 -10.30 -31.71
N LEU A 145 -24.75 -9.42 -32.54
CA LEU A 145 -24.75 -9.54 -33.99
C LEU A 145 -23.57 -10.40 -34.46
N SER A 146 -23.84 -11.31 -35.38
CA SER A 146 -22.88 -12.27 -35.93
C SER A 146 -22.70 -12.15 -37.45
N LYS A 147 -23.75 -11.81 -38.20
CA LYS A 147 -23.71 -11.72 -39.67
C LYS A 147 -23.16 -10.38 -40.18
N ARG A 148 -22.98 -10.21 -41.49
CA ARG A 148 -22.37 -8.97 -42.04
C ARG A 148 -23.21 -7.69 -41.85
N GLY A 149 -24.54 -7.83 -41.76
CA GLY A 149 -25.44 -6.71 -41.54
C GLY A 149 -26.82 -7.16 -41.08
N PHE A 150 -27.74 -6.20 -40.95
CA PHE A 150 -29.07 -6.45 -40.42
C PHE A 150 -30.09 -5.41 -40.93
N TYR A 151 -31.37 -5.74 -40.75
CA TYR A 151 -32.49 -4.83 -40.92
C TYR A 151 -33.11 -4.51 -39.57
N LEU A 152 -33.66 -3.30 -39.43
CA LEU A 152 -34.62 -2.99 -38.38
C LEU A 152 -36.02 -2.95 -38.99
N ALA A 153 -37.02 -3.32 -38.19
CA ALA A 153 -38.42 -3.20 -38.57
C ALA A 153 -39.29 -2.74 -37.40
N PHE A 154 -40.31 -1.98 -37.71
CA PHE A 154 -41.28 -1.39 -36.81
C PHE A 154 -42.65 -1.96 -37.14
N GLN A 155 -43.33 -2.52 -36.15
CA GLN A 155 -44.66 -3.09 -36.33
C GLN A 155 -45.66 -2.31 -35.50
N ASP A 156 -46.64 -1.73 -36.18
CA ASP A 156 -47.82 -1.12 -35.60
C ASP A 156 -48.98 -2.12 -35.53
N ILE A 157 -49.69 -2.10 -34.40
CA ILE A 157 -50.84 -2.95 -34.09
C ILE A 157 -52.10 -2.15 -33.74
N GLY A 158 -52.14 -0.85 -34.12
CA GLY A 158 -53.30 0.02 -33.94
C GLY A 158 -53.00 1.29 -33.15
N ALA A 159 -51.79 1.83 -33.27
CA ALA A 159 -51.38 3.08 -32.66
C ALA A 159 -51.48 4.26 -33.65
N CYS A 160 -51.43 5.47 -33.10
CA CYS A 160 -51.31 6.70 -33.89
C CYS A 160 -49.94 7.31 -33.61
N ILE A 161 -48.98 7.02 -34.49
CA ILE A 161 -47.55 7.28 -34.28
C ILE A 161 -46.90 7.87 -35.52
N ALA A 162 -45.90 8.72 -35.29
CA ALA A 162 -44.99 9.19 -36.33
C ALA A 162 -43.53 9.00 -35.89
N ILE A 163 -42.76 8.25 -36.67
CA ILE A 163 -41.32 8.08 -36.48
C ILE A 163 -40.63 9.27 -37.14
N VAL A 164 -39.97 10.08 -36.31
CA VAL A 164 -39.32 11.33 -36.71
C VAL A 164 -37.86 11.11 -37.08
N SER A 165 -37.14 10.30 -36.32
CA SER A 165 -35.75 9.95 -36.65
C SER A 165 -35.35 8.59 -36.11
N VAL A 166 -34.51 7.88 -36.84
CA VAL A 166 -33.87 6.65 -36.38
C VAL A 166 -32.37 6.75 -36.57
N ARG A 167 -31.65 6.56 -35.48
CA ARG A 167 -30.20 6.55 -35.46
C ARG A 167 -29.70 5.21 -34.93
N VAL A 168 -28.96 4.49 -35.75
CA VAL A 168 -28.32 3.23 -35.38
C VAL A 168 -26.83 3.46 -35.27
N TYR A 169 -26.25 3.14 -34.11
CA TYR A 169 -24.84 3.36 -33.85
C TYR A 169 -24.26 2.27 -32.96
N TYR A 170 -22.94 2.11 -33.00
CA TYR A 170 -22.21 1.28 -32.02
C TYR A 170 -21.19 2.13 -31.26
N LYS A 171 -20.77 1.60 -30.12
CA LYS A 171 -19.79 2.25 -29.24
C LYS A 171 -18.42 1.63 -29.46
N LYS A 172 -17.37 2.42 -29.31
CA LYS A 172 -15.98 1.98 -29.34
C LYS A 172 -15.15 2.85 -28.41
N CYS A 173 -14.12 2.28 -27.81
CA CYS A 173 -13.13 3.05 -27.10
C CYS A 173 -12.15 3.67 -28.11
N PRO A 174 -11.91 4.99 -28.06
CA PRO A 174 -11.02 5.67 -29.00
C PRO A 174 -9.56 5.29 -28.78
N ALA A 175 -8.71 5.41 -29.80
CA ALA A 175 -7.27 5.22 -29.61
C ALA A 175 -6.73 6.25 -28.60
N MET A 176 -5.87 5.83 -27.68
CA MET A 176 -5.28 6.71 -26.68
C MET A 176 -3.89 6.24 -26.26
N VAL A 177 -3.13 7.14 -25.62
CA VAL A 177 -1.89 6.78 -24.94
C VAL A 177 -2.09 6.95 -23.44
N ARG A 178 -1.62 5.99 -22.66
CA ARG A 178 -1.68 6.03 -21.20
C ARG A 178 -0.50 5.26 -20.61
N ASN A 179 0.12 5.79 -19.57
CA ASN A 179 1.29 5.16 -18.93
C ASN A 179 2.39 4.78 -19.95
N LEU A 180 2.64 5.67 -20.93
CA LEU A 180 3.57 5.46 -22.03
C LEU A 180 3.30 4.23 -22.92
N ALA A 181 2.06 3.73 -22.91
CA ALA A 181 1.60 2.69 -23.82
C ALA A 181 0.48 3.24 -24.71
N SER A 182 0.56 2.98 -26.02
CA SER A 182 -0.46 3.26 -27.01
C SER A 182 -1.46 2.12 -27.06
N PHE A 183 -2.75 2.46 -26.98
CA PHE A 183 -3.87 1.55 -27.09
C PHE A 183 -4.64 1.87 -28.36
N SER A 184 -4.79 0.88 -29.24
CA SER A 184 -5.57 1.00 -30.46
C SER A 184 -7.06 1.15 -30.13
N GLU A 185 -7.82 1.69 -31.08
CA GLU A 185 -9.28 1.71 -30.94
C GLU A 185 -9.85 0.29 -30.80
N ALA A 186 -10.90 0.16 -29.98
CA ALA A 186 -11.50 -1.12 -29.64
C ALA A 186 -13.02 -1.07 -29.67
N VAL A 187 -13.63 -1.96 -30.44
CA VAL A 187 -15.09 -2.10 -30.51
C VAL A 187 -15.60 -2.78 -29.25
N THR A 188 -16.70 -2.29 -28.70
CA THR A 188 -17.27 -2.84 -27.46
C THR A 188 -17.79 -4.26 -27.66
N GLY A 189 -17.86 -5.03 -26.56
CA GLY A 189 -18.34 -6.40 -26.59
C GLY A 189 -19.86 -6.51 -26.79
N ALA A 190 -20.35 -7.74 -26.86
CA ALA A 190 -21.76 -8.04 -27.13
C ALA A 190 -22.70 -7.72 -25.96
N ASP A 191 -22.23 -7.94 -24.73
CA ASP A 191 -23.06 -7.86 -23.53
C ASP A 191 -22.88 -6.51 -22.83
N SER A 192 -23.89 -6.06 -22.09
CA SER A 192 -23.84 -4.80 -21.33
C SER A 192 -22.82 -4.80 -20.19
N SER A 193 -22.33 -5.97 -19.78
CA SER A 193 -21.27 -6.14 -18.79
C SER A 193 -19.94 -6.62 -19.40
N SER A 194 -19.85 -6.67 -20.73
CA SER A 194 -18.65 -7.17 -21.40
C SER A 194 -17.48 -6.19 -21.29
N LEU A 195 -16.29 -6.75 -21.07
CA LEU A 195 -15.03 -6.03 -21.02
C LEU A 195 -14.10 -6.61 -22.08
N VAL A 196 -13.65 -5.77 -23.01
CA VAL A 196 -12.70 -6.17 -24.06
C VAL A 196 -11.30 -5.79 -23.61
N GLU A 197 -10.46 -6.79 -23.31
CA GLU A 197 -9.05 -6.58 -23.00
C GLU A 197 -8.29 -6.12 -24.26
N VAL A 198 -7.52 -5.05 -24.12
CA VAL A 198 -6.64 -4.51 -25.15
C VAL A 198 -5.25 -4.35 -24.56
N ARG A 199 -4.28 -5.02 -25.18
CA ARG A 199 -2.87 -4.88 -24.84
C ARG A 199 -2.34 -3.59 -25.47
N GLY A 200 -1.65 -2.78 -24.68
CA GLY A 200 -0.97 -1.58 -25.17
C GLY A 200 0.41 -1.91 -25.74
N GLU A 201 0.88 -1.03 -26.64
CA GLU A 201 2.23 -1.08 -27.19
C GLU A 201 3.04 0.11 -26.65
N CYS A 202 4.25 -0.15 -26.15
CA CYS A 202 5.09 0.92 -25.61
C CYS A 202 5.41 1.98 -26.67
N VAL A 203 5.28 3.25 -26.30
CA VAL A 203 5.62 4.37 -27.19
C VAL A 203 7.11 4.37 -27.55
N GLY A 204 7.48 5.04 -28.63
CA GLY A 204 8.87 5.13 -29.07
C GLY A 204 9.81 5.59 -27.94
N HIS A 205 10.99 4.96 -27.84
CA HIS A 205 11.98 5.22 -26.79
C HIS A 205 11.50 4.93 -25.35
N SER A 206 10.57 3.99 -25.20
CA SER A 206 10.16 3.42 -23.92
C SER A 206 10.28 1.90 -23.90
N GLU A 207 10.34 1.33 -22.71
CA GLU A 207 10.51 -0.10 -22.46
C GLU A 207 9.37 -0.62 -21.57
N GLU A 208 8.92 -1.84 -21.83
CA GLU A 208 7.89 -2.51 -21.05
C GLU A 208 8.46 -2.85 -19.66
N ARG A 209 7.87 -2.26 -18.61
CA ARG A 209 8.18 -2.63 -17.23
C ARG A 209 7.20 -3.68 -16.72
N ASP A 210 5.93 -3.41 -16.93
CA ASP A 210 4.81 -4.29 -16.63
C ASP A 210 3.89 -4.28 -17.85
N THR A 211 3.39 -5.44 -18.30
CA THR A 211 2.59 -5.53 -19.55
C THR A 211 1.40 -4.58 -19.53
N PRO A 212 1.38 -3.53 -20.39
CA PRO A 212 0.33 -2.54 -20.38
C PRO A 212 -0.96 -3.14 -20.97
N LYS A 213 -2.05 -3.05 -20.22
CA LYS A 213 -3.37 -3.56 -20.58
C LYS A 213 -4.45 -2.59 -20.13
N MET A 214 -5.48 -2.45 -20.94
CA MET A 214 -6.69 -1.70 -20.61
C MET A 214 -7.92 -2.50 -21.03
N TYR A 215 -9.06 -2.19 -20.44
CA TYR A 215 -10.33 -2.84 -20.76
C TYR A 215 -11.29 -1.81 -21.31
N CYS A 216 -11.87 -2.09 -22.47
CA CYS A 216 -12.92 -1.28 -23.07
C CYS A 216 -14.29 -1.77 -22.57
N SER A 217 -15.07 -0.90 -21.92
CA SER A 217 -16.40 -1.23 -21.39
C SER A 217 -17.47 -1.26 -22.49
N ALA A 218 -18.65 -1.82 -22.19
CA ALA A 218 -19.79 -1.83 -23.12
C ALA A 218 -20.27 -0.41 -23.51
N GLU A 219 -19.98 0.58 -22.67
CA GLU A 219 -20.31 1.99 -22.86
C GLU A 219 -19.30 2.73 -23.75
N GLY A 220 -18.21 2.08 -24.18
CA GLY A 220 -17.16 2.69 -24.99
C GLY A 220 -16.15 3.51 -24.18
N GLU A 221 -16.07 3.26 -22.86
CA GLU A 221 -15.14 3.91 -21.96
C GLU A 221 -13.95 3.00 -21.63
N TRP A 222 -12.77 3.60 -21.56
CA TRP A 222 -11.56 2.92 -21.12
C TRP A 222 -11.52 2.81 -19.59
N LEU A 223 -11.32 1.58 -19.11
CA LEU A 223 -11.19 1.30 -17.68
C LEU A 223 -9.72 1.28 -17.23
N VAL A 224 -9.49 0.91 -15.96
CA VAL A 224 -8.21 1.03 -15.25
C VAL A 224 -7.03 0.46 -16.06
N PRO A 225 -5.98 1.25 -16.31
CA PRO A 225 -4.77 0.76 -16.94
C PRO A 225 -3.97 -0.10 -15.95
N ILE A 226 -3.65 -1.33 -16.38
CA ILE A 226 -2.78 -2.25 -15.67
C ILE A 226 -1.44 -2.26 -16.39
N GLY A 227 -0.35 -2.18 -15.63
CA GLY A 227 0.99 -2.12 -16.20
C GLY A 227 1.34 -0.77 -16.83
N LYS A 228 2.58 -0.65 -17.29
CA LYS A 228 3.12 0.59 -17.85
C LYS A 228 4.41 0.34 -18.62
N CYS A 229 4.70 1.28 -19.51
CA CYS A 229 6.02 1.44 -20.08
C CYS A 229 6.78 2.54 -19.33
N VAL A 230 8.10 2.55 -19.45
CA VAL A 230 8.96 3.58 -18.86
C VAL A 230 9.93 4.08 -19.91
N CYS A 231 10.21 5.39 -19.93
CA CYS A 231 11.17 5.92 -20.89
C CYS A 231 12.56 5.31 -20.70
N SER A 232 13.18 4.90 -21.80
CA SER A 232 14.51 4.31 -21.86
C SER A 232 15.60 5.25 -21.31
N ALA A 233 16.80 4.72 -21.09
CA ALA A 233 17.96 5.53 -20.73
C ALA A 233 18.23 6.61 -21.81
N GLY A 234 18.41 7.85 -21.35
CA GLY A 234 18.53 9.05 -22.19
C GLY A 234 17.20 9.74 -22.53
N TYR A 235 16.06 9.21 -22.10
CA TYR A 235 14.74 9.79 -22.40
C TYR A 235 13.91 10.02 -21.14
N GLU A 236 13.20 11.14 -21.08
CA GLU A 236 12.28 11.48 -20.00
C GLU A 236 10.83 11.56 -20.51
N GLU A 237 9.90 11.32 -19.58
CA GLU A 237 8.47 11.42 -19.87
C GLU A 237 8.07 12.88 -19.96
N GLN A 238 7.52 13.26 -21.12
CA GLN A 238 6.91 14.55 -21.33
C GLN A 238 5.51 14.32 -21.92
N GLN A 239 4.49 14.59 -21.09
CA GLN A 239 3.08 14.26 -21.38
C GLN A 239 2.93 12.75 -21.63
N ASP A 240 2.61 12.34 -22.85
CA ASP A 240 2.38 10.94 -23.24
C ASP A 240 3.49 10.39 -24.16
N SER A 241 4.68 11.01 -24.15
CA SER A 241 5.79 10.66 -25.02
C SER A 241 7.13 10.66 -24.28
N CYS A 242 8.10 9.92 -24.82
CA CYS A 242 9.47 9.90 -24.31
C CYS A 242 10.37 10.82 -25.14
N MET A 243 10.83 11.89 -24.50
CA MET A 243 11.64 12.93 -25.12
C MET A 243 13.10 12.79 -24.71
N ALA A 244 14.01 13.01 -25.67
CA ALA A 244 15.44 12.92 -25.43
C ALA A 244 15.91 13.97 -24.40
N CYS A 245 16.74 13.57 -23.44
CA CYS A 245 17.38 14.49 -22.52
C CYS A 245 18.06 15.64 -23.27
N GLN A 246 17.88 16.87 -22.78
CA GLN A 246 18.51 18.05 -23.35
C GLN A 246 20.03 18.05 -23.14
N LEU A 247 20.74 18.90 -23.87
CA LEU A 247 22.19 19.10 -23.68
C LEU A 247 22.48 19.55 -22.25
N GLY A 248 23.51 18.97 -21.64
CA GLY A 248 23.84 19.18 -20.23
C GLY A 248 23.00 18.34 -19.24
N PHE A 249 22.08 17.51 -19.74
CA PHE A 249 21.29 16.57 -18.94
C PHE A 249 21.53 15.12 -19.37
N TYR A 250 21.22 14.18 -18.48
CA TYR A 250 21.39 12.74 -18.73
C TYR A 250 20.36 11.90 -17.97
N LYS A 251 20.21 10.64 -18.41
CA LYS A 251 19.46 9.62 -17.67
C LYS A 251 20.08 8.24 -17.89
N SER A 252 20.59 7.63 -16.83
CA SER A 252 21.42 6.41 -16.91
C SER A 252 20.66 5.11 -17.08
N ALA A 253 19.42 5.03 -16.60
CA ALA A 253 18.63 3.81 -16.65
C ALA A 253 17.17 4.10 -17.09
N PRO A 254 16.48 3.11 -17.68
CA PRO A 254 15.04 3.18 -17.91
C PRO A 254 14.29 3.37 -16.58
N GLY A 255 13.23 4.17 -16.59
CA GLY A 255 12.43 4.40 -15.39
C GLY A 255 11.61 5.68 -15.40
N ASP A 256 10.96 5.96 -14.28
CA ASP A 256 10.06 7.12 -14.11
C ASP A 256 10.81 8.43 -13.79
N GLN A 257 12.15 8.38 -13.73
CA GLN A 257 12.98 9.52 -13.39
C GLN A 257 13.09 10.46 -14.59
N LEU A 258 13.01 11.76 -14.32
CA LEU A 258 13.32 12.82 -15.29
C LEU A 258 14.83 12.89 -15.54
N CYS A 259 15.22 13.53 -16.63
CA CYS A 259 16.61 13.77 -16.95
C CYS A 259 17.24 14.65 -15.87
N ALA A 260 18.36 14.20 -15.32
CA ALA A 260 19.12 14.93 -14.31
C ALA A 260 20.15 15.83 -14.99
N LYS A 261 20.43 16.99 -14.41
CA LYS A 261 21.55 17.82 -14.85
C LYS A 261 22.86 17.07 -14.64
N CYS A 262 23.82 17.23 -15.56
CA CYS A 262 25.14 16.65 -15.38
C CYS A 262 25.77 17.11 -14.06
N PRO A 263 26.28 16.17 -13.25
CA PRO A 263 26.91 16.49 -11.98
C PRO A 263 28.23 17.24 -12.20
N LEU A 264 28.77 17.83 -11.13
CA LEU A 264 29.96 18.68 -11.20
C LEU A 264 31.14 17.98 -11.88
N HIS A 265 31.91 18.77 -12.65
CA HIS A 265 33.06 18.33 -13.44
C HIS A 265 32.73 17.26 -14.49
N SER A 266 31.51 17.31 -15.03
CA SER A 266 31.07 16.45 -16.12
C SER A 266 30.10 17.17 -17.06
N HIS A 267 30.03 16.71 -18.31
CA HIS A 267 29.17 17.28 -19.34
C HIS A 267 28.57 16.20 -20.26
N SER A 268 27.53 16.58 -21.01
CA SER A 268 26.98 15.75 -22.09
C SER A 268 27.09 16.49 -23.43
N GLU A 269 27.71 15.85 -24.41
CA GLU A 269 27.97 16.42 -25.74
C GLU A 269 26.78 16.29 -26.69
N SER A 270 25.87 15.35 -26.43
CA SER A 270 24.71 15.06 -27.27
C SER A 270 23.41 15.02 -26.48
N ARG A 271 22.28 15.22 -27.18
CA ARG A 271 20.96 14.89 -26.64
C ARG A 271 20.86 13.38 -26.37
N ALA A 272 19.90 13.01 -25.54
CA ALA A 272 19.69 11.63 -25.08
C ALA A 272 20.89 10.98 -24.39
N ALA A 273 21.71 11.78 -23.71
CA ALA A 273 22.87 11.26 -23.00
C ALA A 273 22.46 10.29 -21.88
N ARG A 274 23.08 9.11 -21.86
CA ARG A 274 22.88 8.13 -20.79
C ARG A 274 23.77 8.38 -19.59
N VAL A 275 24.95 8.94 -19.80
CA VAL A 275 25.92 9.25 -18.74
C VAL A 275 26.66 10.52 -19.15
N CYS A 276 26.98 11.39 -18.20
CA CYS A 276 27.84 12.56 -18.45
C CYS A 276 29.31 12.16 -18.41
N ARG A 277 30.08 12.56 -19.42
CA ARG A 277 31.53 12.33 -19.48
C ARG A 277 32.23 13.28 -18.52
N CYS A 278 33.29 12.80 -17.86
CA CYS A 278 34.08 13.65 -16.98
C CYS A 278 34.90 14.66 -17.78
N ASP A 279 35.07 15.85 -17.20
CA ASP A 279 35.97 16.87 -17.72
C ASP A 279 37.43 16.41 -17.61
N SER A 280 38.33 17.06 -18.36
CA SER A 280 39.77 16.74 -18.33
C SER A 280 40.32 16.80 -16.90
N SER A 281 41.12 15.79 -16.54
CA SER A 281 41.73 15.61 -15.20
C SER A 281 40.75 15.30 -14.06
N PHE A 282 39.49 15.00 -14.37
CA PHE A 282 38.50 14.47 -13.43
C PHE A 282 38.04 13.08 -13.86
N TYR A 283 37.67 12.25 -12.89
CA TYR A 283 37.40 10.83 -13.08
C TYR A 283 36.29 10.35 -12.14
N ARG A 284 35.72 9.18 -12.45
CA ARG A 284 34.85 8.40 -11.56
C ARG A 284 35.46 7.02 -11.34
N ALA A 285 35.43 6.54 -10.10
CA ALA A 285 35.79 5.18 -9.79
C ALA A 285 34.70 4.21 -10.28
N ALA A 286 35.02 2.92 -10.45
CA ALA A 286 34.08 1.93 -10.98
C ALA A 286 32.84 1.74 -10.09
N GLN A 287 32.99 1.96 -8.78
CA GLN A 287 31.92 1.88 -7.78
C GLN A 287 31.08 3.16 -7.67
N ASP A 288 31.49 4.26 -8.30
CA ASP A 288 30.76 5.52 -8.23
C ASP A 288 29.50 5.46 -9.11
N PRO A 289 28.32 5.87 -8.61
CA PRO A 289 27.12 5.92 -9.44
C PRO A 289 27.26 7.01 -10.52
N PRO A 290 26.54 6.91 -11.66
CA PRO A 290 26.54 7.95 -12.70
C PRO A 290 26.15 9.35 -12.22
N SER A 291 25.43 9.44 -11.09
CA SER A 291 25.03 10.67 -10.42
C SER A 291 26.12 11.33 -9.57
N ALA A 292 27.21 10.62 -9.26
CA ALA A 292 28.34 11.21 -8.56
C ALA A 292 29.05 12.24 -9.44
N ALA A 293 29.54 13.32 -8.81
CA ALA A 293 30.44 14.26 -9.46
C ALA A 293 31.75 13.56 -9.86
N CYS A 294 32.36 14.01 -10.95
CA CYS A 294 33.71 13.57 -11.26
C CYS A 294 34.69 14.23 -10.28
N THR A 295 35.66 13.46 -9.82
CA THR A 295 36.59 13.82 -8.75
C THR A 295 38.02 13.72 -9.25
N ARG A 296 38.99 14.23 -8.50
CA ARG A 296 40.40 14.23 -8.91
C ARG A 296 41.30 13.64 -7.81
N PRO A 297 42.55 13.26 -8.11
CA PRO A 297 43.51 12.85 -7.08
C PRO A 297 43.73 13.98 -6.06
N PRO A 298 44.00 13.66 -4.78
CA PRO A 298 44.20 14.67 -3.75
C PRO A 298 45.57 15.38 -3.91
N SER A 299 45.72 16.53 -3.26
CA SER A 299 47.03 17.17 -3.11
C SER A 299 47.93 16.38 -2.15
N ALA A 300 49.21 16.76 -2.04
CA ALA A 300 50.09 16.18 -1.02
C ALA A 300 49.57 16.45 0.41
N PRO A 301 49.86 15.56 1.39
CA PRO A 301 49.63 15.82 2.81
C PRO A 301 50.35 17.09 3.27
N VAL A 302 49.85 17.70 4.35
CA VAL A 302 50.45 18.91 4.94
C VAL A 302 51.00 18.64 6.33
N ASN A 303 51.87 19.53 6.82
CA ASN A 303 52.39 19.48 8.18
C ASN A 303 53.05 18.14 8.53
N LEU A 304 53.88 17.60 7.62
CA LEU A 304 54.65 16.38 7.88
C LEU A 304 55.74 16.68 8.93
N ILE A 305 55.58 16.08 10.11
CA ILE A 305 56.49 16.16 11.25
C ILE A 305 57.14 14.79 11.43
N SER A 306 58.44 14.79 11.74
CA SER A 306 59.20 13.58 12.02
C SER A 306 59.89 13.64 13.37
N SER A 307 59.78 12.58 14.15
CA SER A 307 60.45 12.41 15.45
C SER A 307 61.34 11.17 15.42
N VAL A 308 62.60 11.32 15.83
CA VAL A 308 63.61 10.24 15.81
C VAL A 308 63.87 9.76 17.23
N ASN A 309 63.69 8.47 17.47
CA ASN A 309 63.99 7.82 18.74
C ASN A 309 64.89 6.59 18.51
N GLY A 310 66.20 6.78 18.62
CA GLY A 310 67.19 5.72 18.40
C GLY A 310 67.23 5.29 16.93
N THR A 311 66.85 4.04 16.66
CA THR A 311 66.70 3.43 15.33
C THR A 311 65.24 3.40 14.84
N SER A 312 64.36 4.14 15.50
CA SER A 312 62.96 4.28 15.12
C SER A 312 62.61 5.72 14.77
N VAL A 313 61.71 5.88 13.81
CA VAL A 313 61.21 7.17 13.33
C VAL A 313 59.70 7.14 13.38
N THR A 314 59.11 8.13 14.04
CA THR A 314 57.66 8.37 14.01
C THR A 314 57.39 9.53 13.07
N LEU A 315 56.53 9.31 12.07
CA LEU A 315 56.04 10.30 11.12
C LEU A 315 54.60 10.63 11.47
N GLU A 316 54.27 11.92 11.51
CA GLU A 316 52.91 12.42 11.72
C GLU A 316 52.59 13.50 10.68
N TRP A 317 51.41 13.47 10.08
CA TRP A 317 51.01 14.45 9.06
C TRP A 317 49.52 14.77 9.11
N GLY A 318 49.16 15.95 8.62
CA GLY A 318 47.79 16.40 8.42
C GLY A 318 47.22 15.99 7.05
N PRO A 319 45.89 16.04 6.89
CA PRO A 319 45.23 15.70 5.63
C PRO A 319 45.56 16.71 4.52
N PRO A 320 45.46 16.31 3.24
CA PRO A 320 45.65 17.21 2.10
C PRO A 320 44.75 18.45 2.15
N LEU A 321 45.26 19.59 1.68
CA LEU A 321 44.47 20.82 1.53
C LEU A 321 43.33 20.63 0.53
N ASP A 322 43.62 19.97 -0.60
CA ASP A 322 42.61 19.56 -1.56
C ASP A 322 42.46 18.04 -1.54
N LYS A 323 41.28 17.60 -1.13
CA LYS A 323 40.88 16.19 -1.07
C LYS A 323 40.46 15.63 -2.43
N GLY A 324 40.37 16.48 -3.45
CA GLY A 324 39.88 16.12 -4.78
C GLY A 324 38.39 15.80 -4.82
N GLY A 325 37.63 16.24 -3.82
CA GLY A 325 36.18 16.02 -3.70
C GLY A 325 35.77 14.66 -3.12
N ARG A 326 36.71 13.89 -2.55
CA ARG A 326 36.42 12.58 -1.95
C ARG A 326 36.81 12.50 -0.46
N VAL A 327 36.31 11.47 0.20
CA VAL A 327 36.58 11.18 1.62
C VAL A 327 37.30 9.84 1.83
N ASP A 328 37.45 9.04 0.78
CA ASP A 328 38.14 7.75 0.74
C ASP A 328 39.66 7.91 0.62
N ILE A 329 40.22 8.89 1.34
CA ILE A 329 41.66 9.18 1.30
C ILE A 329 42.41 8.19 2.17
N VAL A 330 43.43 7.59 1.58
CA VAL A 330 44.42 6.74 2.25
C VAL A 330 45.83 7.23 1.94
N TYR A 331 46.78 6.89 2.80
CA TYR A 331 48.17 7.30 2.68
C TYR A 331 49.08 6.10 2.43
N ASN A 332 50.07 6.32 1.57
CA ASN A 332 51.15 5.36 1.30
C ASN A 332 52.49 6.01 1.60
N VAL A 333 53.39 5.27 2.25
CA VAL A 333 54.73 5.79 2.60
C VAL A 333 55.81 5.03 1.84
N VAL A 334 56.59 5.77 1.05
CA VAL A 334 57.75 5.24 0.32
C VAL A 334 59.03 5.63 1.06
N CYS A 335 59.82 4.62 1.46
CA CYS A 335 61.08 4.80 2.16
C CYS A 335 62.26 4.67 1.19
N ARG A 336 63.16 5.65 1.20
CA ARG A 336 64.44 5.60 0.49
C ARG A 336 65.61 5.83 1.43
N ARG A 337 66.70 5.08 1.26
CA ARG A 337 67.97 5.26 1.97
C ARG A 337 68.95 6.00 1.08
N CYS A 338 69.49 7.12 1.55
CA CYS A 338 70.40 7.97 0.78
C CYS A 338 71.82 7.92 1.37
N SER A 339 72.83 7.64 0.54
CA SER A 339 74.24 7.66 0.96
C SER A 339 74.85 9.05 0.72
N GLY A 340 75.45 9.62 1.78
CA GLY A 340 75.90 11.02 1.81
C GLY A 340 76.87 11.46 0.71
N ASP A 341 77.65 10.53 0.12
CA ASP A 341 78.71 10.88 -0.85
C ASP A 341 78.29 10.84 -2.33
N THR A 342 77.12 10.29 -2.69
CA THR A 342 76.75 10.10 -4.12
C THR A 342 75.37 10.61 -4.51
N GLY A 343 74.56 11.10 -3.56
CA GLY A 343 73.21 11.61 -3.83
C GLY A 343 72.22 10.58 -4.39
N ARG A 344 72.63 9.32 -4.59
CA ARG A 344 71.76 8.23 -5.00
C ARG A 344 71.04 7.67 -3.78
N CYS A 345 69.71 7.67 -3.86
CA CYS A 345 68.84 7.07 -2.86
C CYS A 345 68.28 5.75 -3.41
N GLU A 346 68.41 4.68 -2.65
CA GLU A 346 67.88 3.35 -2.97
C GLU A 346 66.62 3.07 -2.16
N ALA A 347 65.79 2.12 -2.61
CA ALA A 347 64.67 1.66 -1.81
C ALA A 347 65.15 1.05 -0.48
N CYS A 348 64.42 1.33 0.59
CA CYS A 348 64.68 0.75 1.90
C CYS A 348 64.59 -0.79 1.85
N GLY A 349 65.53 -1.48 2.52
CA GLY A 349 65.59 -2.94 2.53
C GLY A 349 64.46 -3.60 3.34
N SER A 350 64.25 -4.91 3.13
CA SER A 350 63.15 -5.69 3.74
C SER A 350 63.21 -5.87 5.25
N GLY A 351 64.32 -5.49 5.90
CA GLY A 351 64.48 -5.58 7.36
C GLY A 351 63.75 -4.46 8.15
N ILE A 352 63.24 -3.45 7.46
CA ILE A 352 62.55 -2.30 8.06
C ILE A 352 61.08 -2.66 8.31
N ARG A 353 60.58 -2.32 9.50
CA ARG A 353 59.21 -2.62 9.91
C ARG A 353 58.38 -1.35 10.08
N PHE A 354 57.27 -1.30 9.35
CA PHE A 354 56.28 -0.23 9.38
C PHE A 354 55.11 -0.62 10.30
N VAL A 355 54.77 0.24 11.26
CA VAL A 355 53.69 0.00 12.23
C VAL A 355 52.74 1.21 12.22
N PRO A 356 51.44 1.04 11.87
CA PRO A 356 50.73 -0.23 11.70
C PRO A 356 50.98 -0.95 10.37
N GLN A 357 51.07 -0.23 9.24
CA GLN A 357 51.32 -0.79 7.90
C GLN A 357 51.88 0.29 6.97
N GLN A 358 52.55 -0.09 5.87
CA GLN A 358 53.21 0.88 4.97
C GLN A 358 52.24 1.58 4.00
N MET A 359 51.17 0.88 3.62
CA MET A 359 50.23 1.28 2.56
C MET A 359 48.81 1.34 3.10
N SER A 360 47.93 2.08 2.44
CA SER A 360 46.51 2.20 2.77
C SER A 360 46.25 2.65 4.22
N LEU A 361 47.08 3.56 4.72
CA LEU A 361 46.94 4.16 6.05
C LEU A 361 45.75 5.12 6.05
N VAL A 362 44.86 5.01 7.04
CA VAL A 362 43.73 5.95 7.21
C VAL A 362 44.11 7.11 8.12
N GLN A 363 44.94 6.84 9.13
CA GLN A 363 45.44 7.84 10.06
C GLN A 363 46.77 8.41 9.58
N GLY A 364 47.00 9.69 9.85
CA GLY A 364 48.21 10.41 9.48
C GLY A 364 49.38 10.15 10.43
N VAL A 365 49.61 8.90 10.83
CA VAL A 365 50.69 8.53 11.76
C VAL A 365 51.30 7.18 11.37
N LEU A 366 52.62 7.09 11.38
CA LEU A 366 53.35 5.87 11.07
C LEU A 366 54.66 5.80 11.84
N THR A 367 54.92 4.66 12.50
CA THR A 367 56.20 4.39 13.15
C THR A 367 57.00 3.39 12.33
N VAL A 368 58.21 3.78 11.96
CA VAL A 368 59.18 2.99 11.21
C VAL A 368 60.28 2.54 12.18
N THR A 369 60.50 1.23 12.27
CA THR A 369 61.45 0.61 13.21
C THR A 369 62.48 -0.24 12.47
N ASN A 370 63.56 -0.62 13.16
CA ASN A 370 64.70 -1.35 12.61
C ASN A 370 65.47 -0.58 11.51
N LEU A 371 65.55 0.74 11.64
CA LEU A 371 66.42 1.54 10.76
C LEU A 371 67.89 1.39 11.20
N LEU A 372 68.81 1.43 10.24
CA LEU A 372 70.23 1.48 10.55
C LEU A 372 70.57 2.75 11.33
N ALA A 373 71.45 2.65 12.33
CA ALA A 373 71.92 3.80 13.10
C ALA A 373 72.78 4.74 12.23
N HIS A 374 72.76 6.04 12.56
CA HIS A 374 73.53 7.08 11.86
C HIS A 374 73.43 7.05 10.32
N THR A 375 72.22 6.82 9.79
CA THR A 375 71.96 6.68 8.35
C THR A 375 70.88 7.65 7.89
N ASN A 376 71.04 8.22 6.69
CA ASN A 376 70.08 9.16 6.10
C ASN A 376 68.97 8.42 5.35
N TYR A 377 67.73 8.70 5.73
CA TYR A 377 66.51 8.21 5.11
C TYR A 377 65.64 9.36 4.60
N SER A 378 64.94 9.13 3.51
CA SER A 378 63.94 10.03 2.92
C SER A 378 62.61 9.29 2.86
N PHE A 379 61.59 9.81 3.54
CA PHE A 379 60.25 9.25 3.56
C PHE A 379 59.30 10.13 2.75
N TRP A 380 58.62 9.52 1.79
CA TRP A 380 57.69 10.18 0.88
C TRP A 380 56.28 9.71 1.21
N VAL A 381 55.46 10.61 1.72
CA VAL A 381 54.07 10.33 2.11
C VAL A 381 53.14 10.80 1.00
N GLU A 382 52.52 9.85 0.31
CA GLU A 382 51.54 10.08 -0.75
C GLU A 382 50.12 10.01 -0.18
N ALA A 383 49.25 10.93 -0.61
CA ALA A 383 47.81 10.83 -0.39
C ALA A 383 47.15 10.27 -1.66
N ILE A 384 46.26 9.32 -1.49
CA ILE A 384 45.61 8.55 -2.57
C ILE A 384 44.13 8.46 -2.27
N ASN A 385 43.30 8.52 -3.30
CA ASN A 385 41.87 8.29 -3.24
C ASN A 385 41.44 7.32 -4.35
N GLY A 386 40.14 6.98 -4.40
CA GLY A 386 39.61 5.98 -5.35
C GLY A 386 39.79 6.29 -6.85
N VAL A 387 40.21 7.50 -7.22
CA VAL A 387 40.46 7.90 -8.61
C VAL A 387 41.93 8.14 -8.93
N SER A 388 42.83 8.00 -7.94
CA SER A 388 44.25 8.32 -8.10
C SER A 388 44.97 7.42 -9.11
N ASP A 389 44.52 6.18 -9.29
CA ASP A 389 45.08 5.23 -10.26
C ASP A 389 44.63 5.52 -11.71
N LEU A 390 43.59 6.34 -11.90
CA LEU A 390 43.08 6.72 -13.22
C LEU A 390 43.82 7.93 -13.82
N SER A 391 44.55 8.67 -12.98
CA SER A 391 45.31 9.83 -13.42
C SER A 391 46.64 9.42 -14.04
N LEU A 392 46.99 10.04 -15.16
CA LEU A 392 48.30 9.93 -15.79
C LEU A 392 49.36 10.84 -15.16
N GLU A 393 48.96 11.76 -14.27
CA GLU A 393 49.88 12.66 -13.58
C GLU A 393 50.66 11.93 -12.46
N SER A 394 51.92 12.34 -12.26
CA SER A 394 52.75 11.81 -11.17
C SER A 394 52.17 12.16 -9.80
N ARG A 395 52.19 11.20 -8.87
CA ARG A 395 51.69 11.38 -7.51
C ARG A 395 52.49 12.44 -6.76
N ARG A 396 51.77 13.29 -6.02
CA ARG A 396 52.37 14.33 -5.18
C ARG A 396 52.57 13.79 -3.77
N ALA A 397 53.75 13.98 -3.21
CA ALA A 397 54.12 13.47 -1.89
C ALA A 397 54.70 14.57 -1.00
N ALA A 398 54.46 14.48 0.30
CA ALA A 398 55.20 15.22 1.32
C ALA A 398 56.48 14.45 1.67
N VAL A 399 57.62 15.13 1.76
CA VAL A 399 58.93 14.48 1.94
C VAL A 399 59.57 14.88 3.26
N ALA A 400 60.00 13.90 4.07
CA ALA A 400 60.80 14.10 5.28
C ALA A 400 62.18 13.44 5.13
N ASN A 401 63.24 14.23 5.26
CA ASN A 401 64.62 13.75 5.23
C ASN A 401 65.15 13.68 6.67
N ILE A 402 65.64 12.50 7.08
CA ILE A 402 65.87 12.15 8.48
C ILE A 402 67.19 11.40 8.62
N THR A 403 67.97 11.75 9.64
CA THR A 403 69.16 10.99 10.04
C THR A 403 68.87 10.30 11.38
N THR A 404 69.07 8.98 11.45
CA THR A 404 68.87 8.21 12.69
C THR A 404 69.95 8.51 13.74
N ASN A 405 69.64 8.27 15.01
CA ASN A 405 70.59 8.50 16.10
C ASN A 405 71.77 7.51 16.03
N GLN A 406 72.87 7.86 16.69
CA GLN A 406 74.02 6.96 16.86
C GLN A 406 73.66 5.80 17.82
N ALA A 407 74.29 4.64 17.64
CA ALA A 407 74.19 3.49 18.52
C ALA A 407 75.60 2.99 18.90
N ALA A 408 75.67 2.03 19.82
CA ALA A 408 76.95 1.40 20.16
C ALA A 408 77.56 0.73 18.91
N PRO A 409 78.88 0.82 18.68
CA PRO A 409 79.52 0.14 17.57
C PRO A 409 79.38 -1.37 17.64
N SER A 410 79.48 -2.02 16.49
CA SER A 410 79.68 -3.47 16.40
C SER A 410 81.00 -3.91 17.06
N GLN A 411 81.17 -5.23 17.24
CA GLN A 411 82.40 -5.76 17.83
C GLN A 411 83.59 -5.53 16.90
N VAL A 412 84.74 -5.19 17.47
CA VAL A 412 86.01 -5.19 16.72
C VAL A 412 86.39 -6.65 16.48
N VAL A 413 86.40 -7.09 15.22
CA VAL A 413 86.66 -8.50 14.86
C VAL A 413 88.15 -8.79 14.75
N VAL A 414 88.93 -7.84 14.22
CA VAL A 414 90.35 -8.05 13.91
C VAL A 414 91.22 -7.33 14.94
N VAL A 415 91.86 -8.11 15.83
CA VAL A 415 92.87 -7.62 16.79
C VAL A 415 94.15 -8.45 16.62
N ARG A 416 95.30 -7.78 16.50
CA ARG A 416 96.62 -8.37 16.24
C ARG A 416 97.64 -7.90 17.27
N GLN A 417 98.55 -8.78 17.64
CA GLN A 417 99.72 -8.45 18.47
C GLN A 417 100.85 -7.96 17.57
N GLU A 418 101.46 -6.82 17.91
CA GLU A 418 102.55 -6.20 17.15
C GLU A 418 103.93 -6.44 17.79
N SER A 419 104.08 -6.25 19.10
CA SER A 419 105.34 -6.50 19.81
C SER A 419 105.15 -6.89 21.28
N THR A 420 106.14 -7.55 21.89
CA THR A 420 106.10 -8.01 23.29
C THR A 420 107.45 -7.88 23.97
N GLY A 421 107.48 -7.18 25.10
CA GLY A 421 108.65 -6.99 25.96
C GLY A 421 108.55 -7.77 27.27
N GLN A 422 109.51 -7.54 28.17
CA GLN A 422 109.47 -8.12 29.53
C GLN A 422 108.25 -7.64 30.31
N ASN A 423 107.91 -6.34 30.19
CA ASN A 423 106.81 -5.72 30.94
C ASN A 423 105.82 -4.98 30.03
N SER A 424 105.76 -5.28 28.73
CA SER A 424 104.86 -4.56 27.80
C SER A 424 104.37 -5.41 26.62
N VAL A 425 103.19 -5.06 26.09
CA VAL A 425 102.58 -5.65 24.88
C VAL A 425 101.95 -4.54 24.04
N THR A 426 102.19 -4.54 22.72
CA THR A 426 101.55 -3.62 21.77
C THR A 426 100.53 -4.34 20.89
N LEU A 427 99.34 -3.76 20.75
CA LEU A 427 98.21 -4.30 19.98
C LEU A 427 97.77 -3.34 18.86
N LEU A 428 97.31 -3.91 17.74
CA LEU A 428 96.77 -3.22 16.56
C LEU A 428 95.40 -3.83 16.19
N TRP A 429 94.40 -3.01 15.87
CA TRP A 429 93.08 -3.49 15.45
C TRP A 429 92.49 -2.69 14.27
N GLN A 430 91.39 -3.17 13.69
CA GLN A 430 90.62 -2.43 12.67
C GLN A 430 89.37 -1.77 13.28
N GLU A 431 88.83 -0.75 12.61
CA GLU A 431 87.54 -0.19 13.01
C GLU A 431 86.41 -1.23 12.88
N PRO A 432 85.34 -1.16 13.70
CA PRO A 432 84.21 -2.06 13.58
C PRO A 432 83.48 -1.92 12.23
N ASP A 433 83.05 -3.04 11.63
CA ASP A 433 82.34 -3.07 10.34
C ASP A 433 81.09 -2.16 10.30
N GLN A 434 80.42 -2.04 11.45
CA GLN A 434 79.33 -1.09 11.68
C GLN A 434 79.71 -0.14 12.81
N PRO A 435 80.25 1.05 12.51
CA PRO A 435 80.60 2.05 13.51
C PRO A 435 79.37 2.59 14.27
N ASN A 436 78.19 2.57 13.61
CA ASN A 436 76.91 3.04 14.14
C ASN A 436 76.92 4.49 14.67
N GLY A 437 77.90 5.30 14.25
CA GLY A 437 78.13 6.66 14.73
C GLY A 437 79.60 7.05 14.60
N ILE A 438 79.97 8.14 15.25
CA ILE A 438 81.35 8.63 15.30
C ILE A 438 82.06 7.93 16.46
N ILE A 439 83.14 7.20 16.17
CA ILE A 439 83.96 6.52 17.19
C ILE A 439 84.75 7.57 17.98
N LEU A 440 84.52 7.62 19.28
CA LEU A 440 85.16 8.59 20.19
C LEU A 440 86.50 8.08 20.73
N GLU A 441 86.53 6.81 21.12
CA GLU A 441 87.70 6.13 21.68
C GLU A 441 87.52 4.60 21.66
N TYR A 442 88.63 3.87 21.82
CA TYR A 442 88.72 2.44 22.03
C TYR A 442 89.14 2.15 23.47
N GLU A 443 88.59 1.08 24.05
CA GLU A 443 88.92 0.60 25.39
C GLU A 443 89.47 -0.82 25.30
N ILE A 444 90.64 -1.01 25.88
CA ILE A 444 91.40 -2.27 25.91
C ILE A 444 91.33 -2.81 27.33
N LYS A 445 90.66 -3.94 27.52
CA LYS A 445 90.61 -4.70 28.78
C LYS A 445 91.70 -5.76 28.75
N TYR A 446 92.50 -5.84 29.81
CA TYR A 446 93.52 -6.88 29.95
C TYR A 446 93.60 -7.45 31.37
N TYR A 447 93.95 -8.73 31.47
CA TYR A 447 94.08 -9.45 32.75
C TYR A 447 94.99 -10.67 32.61
N GLU A 448 95.53 -11.15 33.73
CA GLU A 448 96.35 -12.38 33.77
C GLU A 448 95.43 -13.59 33.56
N LYS A 449 95.81 -14.51 32.65
CA LYS A 449 94.99 -15.67 32.25
C LYS A 449 94.56 -16.54 33.43
N ASP A 450 95.43 -16.69 34.44
CA ASP A 450 95.16 -17.52 35.62
C ASP A 450 94.34 -16.81 36.71
N LYS A 451 93.97 -15.54 36.51
CA LYS A 451 93.23 -14.70 37.49
C LYS A 451 91.99 -14.04 36.88
N GLU A 452 91.32 -14.74 35.98
CA GLU A 452 90.16 -14.27 35.20
C GLU A 452 89.04 -13.61 36.04
N MET A 453 88.91 -13.95 37.33
CA MET A 453 87.85 -13.46 38.22
C MET A 453 88.27 -12.49 39.34
N GLN A 454 89.56 -12.13 39.50
CA GLN A 454 90.02 -11.35 40.66
C GLN A 454 90.35 -9.86 40.38
N SER A 455 90.82 -9.50 39.18
CA SER A 455 91.07 -8.09 38.79
C SER A 455 91.43 -7.95 37.31
N TYR A 456 90.79 -7.02 36.59
CA TYR A 456 91.19 -6.62 35.24
C TYR A 456 91.60 -5.14 35.21
N SER A 457 92.44 -4.78 34.26
CA SER A 457 92.88 -3.40 34.02
C SER A 457 92.37 -2.93 32.66
N THR A 458 92.13 -1.62 32.51
CA THR A 458 91.66 -1.02 31.26
C THR A 458 92.58 0.11 30.81
N LEU A 459 92.79 0.22 29.50
CA LEU A 459 93.51 1.29 28.83
C LEU A 459 92.62 1.89 27.74
N LYS A 460 92.69 3.20 27.50
CA LYS A 460 91.92 3.87 26.44
C LYS A 460 92.86 4.39 25.35
N SER A 461 92.45 4.29 24.08
CA SER A 461 93.17 4.83 22.93
C SER A 461 92.21 5.52 21.95
N LYS A 462 92.64 6.62 21.31
CA LYS A 462 91.86 7.30 20.26
C LYS A 462 92.18 6.80 18.85
N VAL A 463 93.26 6.04 18.72
CA VAL A 463 93.73 5.45 17.47
C VAL A 463 93.61 3.93 17.56
N THR A 464 93.72 3.23 16.44
CA THR A 464 93.54 1.77 16.37
C THR A 464 94.78 0.96 16.82
N THR A 465 95.66 1.57 17.62
CA THR A 465 96.85 0.95 18.21
C THR A 465 97.00 1.37 19.67
N ALA A 466 97.55 0.48 20.52
CA ALA A 466 97.92 0.81 21.90
C ALA A 466 99.06 -0.09 22.44
N THR A 467 99.96 0.53 23.20
CA THR A 467 101.02 -0.16 23.95
C THR A 467 100.67 -0.20 25.44
N ILE A 468 100.54 -1.41 25.99
CA ILE A 468 100.27 -1.68 27.39
C ILE A 468 101.60 -1.93 28.10
N SER A 469 101.95 -1.13 29.10
CA SER A 469 103.20 -1.22 29.87
C SER A 469 102.95 -1.55 31.36
N GLY A 470 103.96 -2.05 32.06
CA GLY A 470 103.85 -2.41 33.49
C GLY A 470 103.30 -3.81 33.75
N LEU A 471 103.31 -4.69 32.73
CA LEU A 471 102.88 -6.08 32.84
C LEU A 471 103.91 -6.90 33.63
N LYS A 472 103.44 -7.93 34.33
CA LYS A 472 104.35 -8.87 34.97
C LYS A 472 105.10 -9.65 33.90
N PRO A 473 106.40 -9.85 34.07
CA PRO A 473 107.18 -10.70 33.19
C PRO A 473 106.84 -12.19 33.41
N ALA A 474 107.15 -13.06 32.45
CA ALA A 474 106.79 -14.50 32.45
C ALA A 474 105.28 -14.84 32.53
N THR A 475 104.39 -13.91 32.22
CA THR A 475 102.97 -14.02 32.57
C THR A 475 102.08 -13.94 31.32
N ARG A 476 101.11 -14.85 31.23
CA ARG A 476 100.11 -14.85 30.14
C ARG A 476 99.01 -13.86 30.43
N TYR A 477 98.82 -12.90 29.53
CA TYR A 477 97.76 -11.91 29.57
C TYR A 477 96.74 -12.16 28.46
N ILE A 478 95.47 -11.93 28.78
CA ILE A 478 94.36 -11.89 27.82
C ILE A 478 94.00 -10.43 27.57
N PHE A 479 93.83 -10.05 26.30
CA PHE A 479 93.44 -8.72 25.86
C PHE A 479 92.13 -8.75 25.07
N GLN A 480 91.29 -7.73 25.27
CA GLN A 480 90.06 -7.52 24.53
C GLN A 480 89.87 -6.04 24.22
N VAL A 481 89.44 -5.69 23.01
CA VAL A 481 89.25 -4.31 22.56
C VAL A 481 87.78 -4.05 22.24
N ARG A 482 87.25 -2.90 22.64
CA ARG A 482 85.93 -2.40 22.19
C ARG A 482 86.00 -0.95 21.76
N ALA A 483 85.14 -0.56 20.82
CA ALA A 483 84.98 0.84 20.41
C ALA A 483 83.83 1.52 21.18
N ARG A 484 83.89 2.84 21.36
CA ARG A 484 82.87 3.64 22.04
C ARG A 484 82.38 4.80 21.17
N THR A 485 81.07 4.94 21.06
CA THR A 485 80.40 6.14 20.49
C THR A 485 79.75 6.96 21.61
N SER A 486 79.09 8.06 21.26
CA SER A 486 78.27 8.84 22.21
C SER A 486 77.12 8.04 22.81
N ALA A 487 76.66 7.00 22.11
CA ALA A 487 75.56 6.13 22.54
C ALA A 487 76.00 4.98 23.47
N GLY A 488 77.30 4.73 23.63
CA GLY A 488 77.82 3.69 24.53
C GLY A 488 78.99 2.89 23.97
N CYS A 489 79.39 1.87 24.70
CA CYS A 489 80.48 0.97 24.30
C CYS A 489 79.95 -0.24 23.53
N GLY A 490 80.64 -0.59 22.44
CA GLY A 490 80.42 -1.84 21.72
C GLY A 490 80.84 -3.06 22.53
N ARG A 491 80.60 -4.25 21.99
CA ARG A 491 81.07 -5.50 22.60
C ARG A 491 82.59 -5.60 22.50
N PHE A 492 83.20 -6.21 23.52
CA PHE A 492 84.60 -6.58 23.49
C PHE A 492 84.88 -7.58 22.36
N SER A 493 86.06 -7.44 21.74
CA SER A 493 86.59 -8.37 20.75
C SER A 493 86.77 -9.77 21.32
N GLN A 494 87.03 -10.73 20.44
CA GLN A 494 87.59 -12.01 20.85
C GLN A 494 88.89 -11.82 21.64
N THR A 495 89.15 -12.75 22.55
CA THR A 495 90.31 -12.71 23.45
C THR A 495 91.61 -12.95 22.68
N VAL A 496 92.60 -12.08 22.88
CA VAL A 496 93.96 -12.25 22.36
C VAL A 496 94.87 -12.60 23.52
N GLU A 497 95.55 -13.75 23.44
CA GLU A 497 96.46 -14.24 24.48
C GLU A 497 97.91 -13.94 24.13
N VAL A 498 98.66 -13.32 25.06
CA VAL A 498 100.07 -12.98 24.88
C VAL A 498 100.87 -13.27 26.16
N GLU A 499 102.02 -13.92 26.05
CA GLU A 499 102.93 -14.23 27.18
C GLU A 499 104.12 -13.25 27.22
N THR A 500 104.35 -12.61 28.37
CA THR A 500 105.48 -11.69 28.59
C THR A 500 106.79 -12.43 28.92
N VAL A 501 107.95 -11.84 28.67
CA VAL A 501 109.29 -12.48 28.78
C VAL A 501 109.73 -12.66 30.25
N LYS A 502 110.44 -13.75 30.65
CA LYS A 502 110.73 -14.14 32.08
C LYS A 502 111.94 -13.46 32.78
N PRO A 503 111.92 -13.20 34.13
CA PRO A 503 113.10 -12.79 34.93
C PRO A 503 113.41 -13.69 36.17
N VAL A 504 114.64 -13.58 36.70
CA VAL A 504 115.29 -14.45 37.72
C VAL A 504 114.90 -14.09 39.18
N SER A 505 114.74 -15.09 40.07
CA SER A 505 114.08 -14.98 41.39
C SER A 505 114.96 -15.24 42.63
N LEU A 506 114.65 -14.58 43.77
CA LEU A 506 114.99 -15.00 45.16
C LEU A 506 113.75 -14.85 46.10
N ARG A 507 113.65 -15.68 47.15
CA ARG A 507 112.43 -16.09 47.89
C ARG A 507 112.53 -15.85 49.42
N TYR A 508 111.39 -15.98 50.12
CA TYR A 508 111.06 -16.09 51.58
C TYR A 508 110.31 -14.88 52.20
N ASP A 509 109.50 -14.96 53.26
CA ASP A 509 108.48 -15.91 53.79
C ASP A 509 107.79 -15.22 54.99
N THR A 510 106.54 -15.61 55.24
CA THR A 510 105.65 -15.45 56.42
C THR A 510 106.00 -14.48 57.57
N MET A 511 105.07 -13.56 57.91
CA MET A 511 104.55 -13.29 59.28
C MET A 511 103.75 -11.96 59.36
N THR A 512 102.52 -11.91 58.81
CA THR A 512 101.61 -10.75 59.04
C THR A 512 100.11 -11.05 58.87
N ILE A 513 99.72 -12.32 58.74
CA ILE A 513 98.32 -12.75 58.47
C ILE A 513 97.48 -12.89 59.76
N VAL A 514 98.09 -12.74 60.94
CA VAL A 514 97.42 -12.94 62.24
C VAL A 514 96.47 -11.79 62.63
N TRP A 515 96.49 -10.63 61.97
CA TRP A 515 95.82 -9.43 62.50
C TRP A 515 94.46 -9.02 61.90
N ILE A 516 93.89 -9.68 60.89
CA ILE A 516 92.64 -9.19 60.27
C ILE A 516 91.49 -10.24 60.27
N CYS A 517 91.64 -11.34 61.00
CA CYS A 517 90.54 -12.26 61.35
C CYS A 517 89.46 -11.65 62.28
N LEU A 518 89.42 -10.34 62.49
CA LEU A 518 88.60 -9.69 63.53
C LEU A 518 87.53 -8.70 63.02
N THR A 519 87.36 -8.49 61.71
CA THR A 519 86.38 -7.51 61.18
C THR A 519 85.21 -8.10 60.38
N LEU A 520 85.08 -9.44 60.34
CA LEU A 520 84.09 -10.13 59.51
C LEU A 520 82.76 -10.52 60.20
N ILE A 521 82.52 -10.13 61.47
CA ILE A 521 81.41 -10.70 62.27
C ILE A 521 80.24 -9.71 62.52
N THR A 522 80.37 -8.41 62.26
CA THR A 522 79.33 -7.44 62.67
C THR A 522 78.37 -6.97 61.57
N GLY A 523 78.65 -7.22 60.28
CA GLY A 523 77.81 -6.70 59.18
C GLY A 523 76.62 -7.58 58.77
N LEU A 524 76.64 -8.87 59.13
CA LEU A 524 75.72 -9.88 58.55
C LEU A 524 74.38 -10.03 59.28
N VAL A 525 74.21 -9.39 60.45
CA VAL A 525 73.01 -9.55 61.30
C VAL A 525 71.93 -8.49 61.02
N ALA A 526 72.27 -7.35 60.40
CA ALA A 526 71.31 -6.27 60.15
C ALA A 526 70.37 -6.53 58.94
N LEU A 527 70.74 -7.44 58.03
CA LEU A 527 69.99 -7.66 56.78
C LEU A 527 68.84 -8.68 56.90
N LEU A 528 68.71 -9.40 58.02
CA LEU A 528 67.75 -10.50 58.18
C LEU A 528 66.45 -10.13 58.92
N VAL A 529 66.39 -8.98 59.59
CA VAL A 529 65.24 -8.62 60.44
C VAL A 529 64.14 -7.86 59.67
N VAL A 530 64.46 -7.21 58.55
CA VAL A 530 63.49 -6.36 57.83
C VAL A 530 62.50 -7.18 56.98
N LEU A 531 62.79 -8.45 56.66
CA LEU A 531 62.02 -9.16 55.64
C LEU A 531 60.87 -10.06 56.11
N ILE A 532 60.71 -10.46 57.38
CA ILE A 532 59.78 -11.58 57.69
C ILE A 532 58.90 -11.41 58.96
N CYS A 533 58.54 -10.19 59.40
CA CYS A 533 57.70 -10.05 60.61
C CYS A 533 56.55 -9.04 60.57
N LYS A 534 55.78 -8.93 59.47
CA LYS A 534 54.35 -8.60 59.63
C LYS A 534 53.45 -9.14 58.51
N LYS A 535 53.07 -10.39 58.76
CA LYS A 535 52.08 -11.23 58.10
C LYS A 535 50.68 -10.87 58.65
N ARG A 536 49.69 -10.76 57.76
CA ARG A 536 48.26 -11.15 57.89
C ARG A 536 47.31 -10.56 58.98
N HIS A 537 46.15 -10.13 58.46
CA HIS A 537 44.74 -10.43 58.84
C HIS A 537 43.93 -9.59 59.87
N CYS A 538 42.78 -9.11 59.33
CA CYS A 538 41.39 -9.00 59.85
C CYS A 538 40.97 -8.01 60.97
N GLY A 539 39.89 -7.24 60.70
CA GLY A 539 38.83 -6.94 61.68
C GLY A 539 38.17 -5.53 61.67
N TYR A 540 36.93 -5.44 61.16
CA TYR A 540 35.71 -4.87 61.80
C TYR A 540 35.42 -3.33 62.00
N SER A 541 34.42 -2.82 61.24
CA SER A 541 33.18 -2.03 61.56
C SER A 541 33.11 -0.58 62.15
N LYS A 542 32.00 0.11 61.76
CA LYS A 542 31.35 1.39 62.19
C LYS A 542 32.00 2.72 61.70
N ALA A 543 31.32 3.84 61.37
CA ALA A 543 29.90 4.26 61.36
C ALA A 543 29.76 5.63 60.58
N PHE A 544 28.61 5.80 59.90
CA PHE A 544 27.72 7.00 59.77
C PHE A 544 28.15 8.42 59.30
N GLN A 545 27.34 8.96 58.35
CA GLN A 545 26.97 10.37 57.98
C GLN A 545 28.02 11.29 57.28
N ASP A 546 27.71 12.12 56.27
CA ASP A 546 26.45 12.59 55.63
C ASP A 546 26.73 13.30 54.26
N SER A 547 25.65 13.54 53.48
CA SER A 547 25.38 14.55 52.40
C SER A 547 26.33 14.60 51.17
N ASP A 548 25.91 14.64 49.89
CA ASP A 548 24.68 15.12 49.27
C ASP A 548 24.68 14.81 47.75
N GLU A 549 23.46 14.73 47.17
CA GLU A 549 23.05 14.91 45.76
C GLU A 549 23.64 13.95 44.68
N GLU A 550 22.89 13.32 43.77
CA GLU A 550 21.65 13.71 43.10
C GLU A 550 21.02 12.46 42.40
N LYS A 551 19.69 12.52 42.16
CA LYS A 551 18.89 11.81 41.14
C LYS A 551 18.19 10.47 41.49
N MET A 552 16.92 10.70 41.83
CA MET A 552 15.73 9.85 41.96
C MET A 552 15.40 8.96 40.74
N HIS A 553 15.00 7.72 41.04
CA HIS A 553 14.00 6.96 40.29
C HIS A 553 13.08 6.25 41.30
N TYR A 554 11.81 6.65 41.38
CA TYR A 554 10.75 5.88 42.04
C TYR A 554 9.82 5.32 40.97
N GLN A 555 9.72 4.00 40.91
CA GLN A 555 8.60 3.29 40.29
C GLN A 555 7.41 3.34 41.24
N ASN A 556 6.36 4.06 40.85
CA ASN A 556 5.03 3.84 41.39
C ASN A 556 4.27 2.91 40.45
N GLY A 557 4.02 1.68 40.91
CA GLY A 557 3.04 0.79 40.32
C GLY A 557 1.64 1.37 40.49
N GLN A 558 1.08 1.90 39.41
CA GLN A 558 -0.35 2.16 39.33
C GLN A 558 -1.07 0.86 38.94
N VAL A 559 -1.88 0.39 39.89
CA VAL A 559 -3.00 -0.52 39.66
C VAL A 559 -3.96 0.17 38.68
N LYS A 560 -4.12 -0.37 37.46
CA LYS A 560 -5.11 0.12 36.49
C LYS A 560 -6.49 -0.41 36.86
N PHE A 561 -7.39 0.50 37.22
CA PHE A 561 -8.83 0.27 37.12
C PHE A 561 -9.24 0.23 35.64
N PRO A 562 -10.28 -0.52 35.25
CA PRO A 562 -10.76 -0.52 33.87
C PRO A 562 -11.46 0.82 33.59
N GLU A 563 -10.75 1.74 32.94
CA GLU A 563 -11.38 2.90 32.32
C GLU A 563 -12.37 2.41 31.27
N SER A 564 -13.64 2.79 31.38
CA SER A 564 -14.62 2.63 30.32
C SER A 564 -14.15 3.44 29.12
N LYS A 565 -13.59 2.77 28.10
CA LYS A 565 -13.20 3.40 26.84
C LYS A 565 -14.46 3.96 26.17
N PHE A 566 -14.60 5.28 26.14
CA PHE A 566 -15.57 5.96 25.28
C PHE A 566 -14.96 6.16 23.89
N TYR A 567 -15.78 6.18 22.84
CA TYR A 567 -15.33 6.47 21.47
C TYR A 567 -14.75 7.90 21.38
N VAL A 568 -13.65 8.07 20.64
CA VAL A 568 -12.96 9.36 20.43
C VAL A 568 -13.02 9.75 18.95
N ASP A 569 -13.40 10.98 18.60
CA ASP A 569 -13.53 11.39 17.19
C ASP A 569 -12.14 11.54 16.61
N PRO A 570 -11.80 10.89 15.50
CA PRO A 570 -10.59 11.26 14.77
C PRO A 570 -10.58 12.73 14.30
N HIS A 571 -11.74 13.40 14.21
CA HIS A 571 -11.84 14.81 13.85
C HIS A 571 -11.55 15.80 15.00
N THR A 572 -11.38 15.36 16.25
CA THR A 572 -10.86 16.23 17.33
C THR A 572 -9.35 16.44 17.23
N TYR A 573 -8.67 15.68 16.36
CA TYR A 573 -7.27 15.87 16.02
C TYR A 573 -7.13 16.90 14.89
N GLU A 574 -6.20 17.83 15.03
CA GLU A 574 -5.90 18.83 13.98
C GLU A 574 -5.32 18.19 12.70
N ASP A 575 -4.70 17.00 12.80
CA ASP A 575 -4.18 16.20 11.68
C ASP A 575 -4.70 14.75 11.72
N PRO A 576 -5.50 14.30 10.72
CA PRO A 576 -5.97 12.92 10.62
C PRO A 576 -4.85 11.87 10.53
N CYS A 577 -3.64 12.24 10.08
CA CYS A 577 -2.50 11.33 10.06
C CYS A 577 -2.03 10.97 11.49
N GLN A 578 -2.26 11.86 12.46
CA GLN A 578 -1.94 11.61 13.86
C GLN A 578 -2.93 10.60 14.48
N ALA A 579 -4.22 10.75 14.22
CA ALA A 579 -5.25 9.80 14.65
C ALA A 579 -5.04 8.40 14.04
N VAL A 580 -4.66 8.33 12.75
CA VAL A 580 -4.30 7.05 12.11
C VAL A 580 -3.10 6.41 12.81
N HIS A 581 -2.06 7.19 13.13
CA HIS A 581 -0.87 6.65 13.79
C HIS A 581 -1.16 6.13 15.22
N GLU A 582 -2.11 6.74 15.91
CA GLU A 582 -2.50 6.39 17.27
C GLU A 582 -3.42 5.17 17.35
N PHE A 583 -4.42 5.08 16.46
CA PHE A 583 -5.45 4.04 16.54
C PHE A 583 -5.21 2.85 15.60
N THR A 584 -4.52 3.03 14.47
CA THR A 584 -4.40 2.00 13.43
C THR A 584 -3.05 1.30 13.44
N ARG A 585 -3.00 0.08 12.88
CA ARG A 585 -1.76 -0.66 12.64
C ARG A 585 -1.28 -0.43 11.21
N GLU A 586 -0.07 0.10 11.04
CA GLU A 586 0.58 0.19 9.72
C GLU A 586 1.05 -1.19 9.23
N ILE A 587 0.68 -1.53 7.99
CA ILE A 587 1.06 -2.77 7.31
C ILE A 587 2.04 -2.44 6.18
N GLU A 588 3.13 -3.20 6.07
CA GLU A 588 4.03 -3.12 4.93
C GLU A 588 3.33 -3.60 3.66
N ALA A 589 3.33 -2.79 2.59
CA ALA A 589 2.66 -3.11 1.33
C ALA A 589 3.10 -4.46 0.71
N SER A 590 4.36 -4.88 0.92
CA SER A 590 4.89 -6.17 0.45
C SER A 590 4.24 -7.39 1.09
N ARG A 591 3.53 -7.22 2.22
CA ARG A 591 2.83 -8.30 2.94
C ARG A 591 1.41 -8.53 2.45
N ILE A 592 0.94 -7.67 1.54
CA ILE A 592 -0.40 -7.73 0.96
C ILE A 592 -0.26 -8.20 -0.48
N LYS A 593 -1.02 -9.23 -0.84
CA LYS A 593 -1.16 -9.70 -2.20
C LYS A 593 -2.59 -9.47 -2.65
N ILE A 594 -2.79 -8.54 -3.58
CA ILE A 594 -4.10 -8.27 -4.20
C ILE A 594 -4.36 -9.33 -5.27
N GLU A 595 -5.52 -9.98 -5.25
CA GLU A 595 -5.82 -11.09 -6.17
C GLU A 595 -6.98 -10.78 -7.14
N LYS A 596 -8.04 -10.09 -6.67
CA LYS A 596 -9.22 -9.80 -7.51
C LYS A 596 -9.96 -8.56 -7.02
N VAL A 597 -10.53 -7.77 -7.93
CA VAL A 597 -11.47 -6.69 -7.57
C VAL A 597 -12.85 -7.29 -7.23
N ILE A 598 -13.39 -6.96 -6.07
CA ILE A 598 -14.69 -7.46 -5.56
C ILE A 598 -15.77 -6.38 -5.51
N GLY A 599 -15.40 -5.10 -5.60
CA GLY A 599 -16.35 -4.00 -5.69
C GLY A 599 -15.68 -2.67 -5.99
N SER A 600 -16.48 -1.66 -6.34
CA SER A 600 -16.02 -0.29 -6.57
C SER A 600 -16.97 0.69 -5.90
N GLY A 601 -16.45 1.60 -5.08
CA GLY A 601 -17.23 2.58 -4.33
C GLY A 601 -16.77 4.03 -4.53
N GLU A 602 -17.36 4.94 -3.76
CA GLU A 602 -17.07 6.38 -3.79
C GLU A 602 -15.61 6.69 -3.43
N SER A 603 -15.08 6.03 -2.40
CA SER A 603 -13.72 6.26 -1.88
C SER A 603 -12.62 5.44 -2.58
N GLY A 604 -12.96 4.48 -3.44
CA GLY A 604 -11.94 3.55 -3.95
C GLY A 604 -12.45 2.26 -4.56
N GLU A 605 -11.51 1.41 -4.94
CA GLU A 605 -11.79 0.02 -5.34
C GLU A 605 -11.61 -0.90 -4.14
N VAL A 606 -12.49 -1.90 -4.01
CA VAL A 606 -12.39 -2.93 -2.99
C VAL A 606 -11.91 -4.21 -3.66
N CYS A 607 -10.78 -4.72 -3.20
CA CYS A 607 -10.16 -5.93 -3.73
C CYS A 607 -10.14 -7.04 -2.67
N TYR A 608 -10.29 -8.28 -3.12
CA TYR A 608 -9.92 -9.46 -2.36
C TYR A 608 -8.40 -9.67 -2.45
N GLY A 609 -7.78 -10.03 -1.33
CA GLY A 609 -6.38 -10.39 -1.28
C GLY A 609 -6.00 -11.27 -0.09
N ARG A 610 -4.69 -11.48 0.06
CA ARG A 610 -4.07 -12.25 1.15
C ARG A 610 -3.13 -11.34 1.94
N LEU A 611 -3.26 -11.38 3.26
CA LEU A 611 -2.36 -10.68 4.18
C LEU A 611 -1.47 -11.69 4.91
N LYS A 612 -0.15 -11.46 4.87
CA LYS A 612 0.86 -12.25 5.58
C LYS A 612 1.33 -11.53 6.84
N LEU A 613 0.73 -11.89 7.98
CA LEU A 613 1.15 -11.38 9.28
C LEU A 613 2.39 -12.12 9.81
N PRO A 614 3.31 -11.44 10.53
CA PRO A 614 4.51 -12.08 11.05
C PRO A 614 4.14 -13.16 12.06
N GLY A 615 4.63 -14.39 11.83
CA GLY A 615 4.35 -15.55 12.67
C GLY A 615 2.97 -16.20 12.51
N LYS A 616 2.13 -15.74 11.55
CA LYS A 616 0.81 -16.32 11.25
C LYS A 616 0.71 -16.82 9.81
N ARG A 617 -0.27 -17.69 9.54
CA ARG A 617 -0.64 -18.11 8.18
C ARG A 617 -1.28 -16.94 7.43
N GLU A 618 -1.26 -17.01 6.11
CA GLU A 618 -1.92 -16.03 5.24
C GLU A 618 -3.43 -16.03 5.48
N ILE A 619 -4.00 -14.85 5.75
CA ILE A 619 -5.44 -14.67 6.00
C ILE A 619 -6.09 -13.95 4.81
N PRO A 620 -7.34 -14.31 4.45
CA PRO A 620 -8.10 -13.60 3.43
C PRO A 620 -8.52 -12.22 3.95
N VAL A 621 -8.34 -11.19 3.13
CA VAL A 621 -8.64 -9.80 3.48
C VAL A 621 -9.38 -9.08 2.36
N ALA A 622 -10.20 -8.10 2.73
CA ALA A 622 -10.71 -7.08 1.81
C ALA A 622 -9.83 -5.83 1.90
N ILE A 623 -9.44 -5.31 0.75
CA ILE A 623 -8.47 -4.22 0.61
C ILE A 623 -9.17 -3.10 -0.14
N LYS A 624 -9.54 -2.05 0.59
CA LYS A 624 -10.04 -0.81 -0.01
C LYS A 624 -8.82 0.02 -0.39
N ALA A 625 -8.65 0.32 -1.67
CA ALA A 625 -7.53 1.11 -2.18
C ALA A 625 -8.02 2.46 -2.69
N LEU A 626 -7.35 3.54 -2.27
CA LEU A 626 -7.68 4.90 -2.66
C LEU A 626 -7.25 5.16 -4.12
N LYS A 627 -8.17 5.69 -4.96
CA LYS A 627 -7.96 5.94 -6.40
C LYS A 627 -6.82 6.94 -6.66
N ALA A 628 -6.03 6.74 -7.70
CA ALA A 628 -5.00 7.70 -8.11
C ALA A 628 -5.60 9.07 -8.47
N GLY A 629 -4.94 10.16 -8.05
CA GLY A 629 -5.41 11.53 -8.29
C GLY A 629 -6.45 12.06 -7.28
N TYR A 630 -6.53 11.45 -6.10
CA TYR A 630 -7.42 11.88 -5.01
C TYR A 630 -7.06 13.29 -4.49
N THR A 631 -8.07 14.02 -4.01
CA THR A 631 -7.88 15.28 -3.27
C THR A 631 -7.47 15.02 -1.83
N GLU A 632 -6.77 15.96 -1.18
CA GLU A 632 -6.44 15.85 0.24
C GLU A 632 -7.69 15.70 1.14
N LYS A 633 -8.84 16.23 0.72
CA LYS A 633 -10.11 16.00 1.41
C LYS A 633 -10.52 14.52 1.34
N GLN A 634 -10.50 13.92 0.14
CA GLN A 634 -10.82 12.50 -0.04
C GLN A 634 -9.84 11.58 0.70
N ARG A 635 -8.56 11.95 0.76
CA ARG A 635 -7.55 11.24 1.56
C ARG A 635 -7.88 11.28 3.05
N ARG A 636 -8.24 12.45 3.59
CA ARG A 636 -8.64 12.62 4.99
C ARG A 636 -9.90 11.84 5.32
N ASP A 637 -10.92 11.93 4.47
CA ASP A 637 -12.18 11.19 4.65
C ASP A 637 -11.92 9.67 4.64
N PHE A 638 -11.05 9.19 3.74
CA PHE A 638 -10.62 7.80 3.65
C PHE A 638 -9.87 7.32 4.92
N LEU A 639 -8.90 8.10 5.39
CA LEU A 639 -8.14 7.77 6.59
C LEU A 639 -8.97 7.88 7.88
N SER A 640 -9.92 8.81 7.92
CA SER A 640 -10.87 8.97 9.02
C SER A 640 -11.71 7.70 9.20
N GLU A 641 -12.24 7.14 8.11
CA GLU A 641 -12.96 5.85 8.14
C GLU A 641 -12.13 4.74 8.80
N ALA A 642 -10.84 4.64 8.48
CA ALA A 642 -9.94 3.66 9.08
C ALA A 642 -9.72 3.90 10.58
N SER A 643 -9.51 5.16 10.99
CA SER A 643 -9.31 5.53 12.39
C SER A 643 -10.54 5.27 13.26
N ILE A 644 -11.74 5.38 12.70
CA ILE A 644 -12.99 5.03 13.39
C ILE A 644 -13.07 3.52 13.58
N MET A 645 -12.86 2.75 12.51
CA MET A 645 -12.89 1.29 12.56
C MET A 645 -11.89 0.71 13.55
N ALA A 646 -10.71 1.31 13.67
CA ALA A 646 -9.63 0.82 14.52
C ALA A 646 -9.96 0.86 16.02
N GLN A 647 -10.96 1.65 16.42
CA GLN A 647 -11.40 1.75 17.82
C GLN A 647 -12.38 0.65 18.21
N PHE A 648 -12.90 -0.13 17.25
CA PHE A 648 -13.92 -1.14 17.47
C PHE A 648 -13.34 -2.56 17.48
N ASP A 649 -13.74 -3.34 18.47
CA ASP A 649 -13.41 -4.75 18.59
C ASP A 649 -14.63 -5.54 19.09
N HIS A 650 -15.42 -6.06 18.15
CA HIS A 650 -16.62 -6.84 18.44
C HIS A 650 -16.93 -7.83 17.31
N PRO A 651 -17.38 -9.07 17.59
CA PRO A 651 -17.63 -10.11 16.58
C PRO A 651 -18.69 -9.77 15.53
N ASN A 652 -19.54 -8.77 15.79
CA ASN A 652 -20.58 -8.28 14.86
C ASN A 652 -20.30 -6.87 14.33
N VAL A 653 -19.07 -6.39 14.42
CA VAL A 653 -18.59 -5.15 13.80
C VAL A 653 -17.39 -5.52 12.92
N ILE A 654 -17.28 -4.92 11.73
CA ILE A 654 -16.21 -5.25 10.79
C ILE A 654 -14.84 -4.92 11.38
N HIS A 655 -13.92 -5.87 11.34
CA HIS A 655 -12.59 -5.73 11.91
C HIS A 655 -11.59 -5.11 10.93
N LEU A 656 -10.84 -4.11 11.40
CA LEU A 656 -9.70 -3.54 10.69
C LEU A 656 -8.42 -4.32 11.02
N GLU A 657 -7.80 -4.92 10.01
CA GLU A 657 -6.49 -5.58 10.15
C GLU A 657 -5.34 -4.57 10.17
N GLY A 658 -5.50 -3.47 9.43
CA GLY A 658 -4.58 -2.33 9.43
C GLY A 658 -4.70 -1.46 8.20
N VAL A 659 -3.77 -0.52 8.06
CA VAL A 659 -3.71 0.45 6.96
C VAL A 659 -2.34 0.39 6.27
N VAL A 660 -2.28 0.83 5.02
CA VAL A 660 -1.03 1.10 4.33
C VAL A 660 -1.05 2.57 3.95
N THR A 661 -0.22 3.37 4.61
CA THR A 661 -0.15 4.81 4.40
C THR A 661 1.22 5.27 3.91
N ARG A 662 2.26 4.46 4.15
CA ARG A 662 3.65 4.74 3.74
C ARG A 662 3.99 4.37 2.28
N SER A 663 3.02 3.81 1.55
CA SER A 663 3.15 3.46 0.13
C SER A 663 2.47 4.51 -0.76
N LYS A 664 2.81 4.55 -2.06
CA LYS A 664 2.13 5.38 -3.05
C LYS A 664 0.64 5.04 -3.17
N LEU A 665 0.27 3.78 -2.89
CA LEU A 665 -1.12 3.32 -2.85
C LEU A 665 -1.59 3.25 -1.39
N VAL A 666 -2.50 4.14 -1.01
CA VAL A 666 -3.08 4.15 0.34
C VAL A 666 -4.20 3.10 0.42
N MET A 667 -4.14 2.23 1.43
CA MET A 667 -5.06 1.10 1.56
C MET A 667 -5.61 0.95 2.98
N ILE A 668 -6.86 0.52 3.09
CA ILE A 668 -7.50 0.05 4.32
C ILE A 668 -7.72 -1.45 4.16
N VAL A 669 -7.24 -2.23 5.13
CA VAL A 669 -7.29 -3.69 5.09
C VAL A 669 -8.22 -4.17 6.19
N THR A 670 -9.30 -4.83 5.80
CA THR A 670 -10.30 -5.38 6.71
C THR A 670 -10.37 -6.89 6.56
N GLU A 671 -11.03 -7.57 7.50
CA GLU A 671 -11.39 -8.96 7.30
C GLU A 671 -12.24 -9.14 6.02
N TYR A 672 -12.10 -10.28 5.37
CA TYR A 672 -12.90 -10.62 4.19
C TYR A 672 -14.23 -11.26 4.58
N MET A 673 -15.31 -10.84 3.93
CA MET A 673 -16.68 -11.31 4.16
C MET A 673 -17.18 -11.99 2.87
N GLU A 674 -17.18 -13.33 2.85
CA GLU A 674 -17.34 -14.12 1.62
C GLU A 674 -18.67 -13.90 0.89
N ASN A 675 -19.73 -13.59 1.64
CA ASN A 675 -21.08 -13.46 1.10
C ASN A 675 -21.45 -12.02 0.71
N GLY A 676 -20.54 -11.05 0.90
CA GLY A 676 -20.76 -9.65 0.55
C GLY A 676 -21.83 -8.98 1.43
N SER A 677 -22.56 -8.02 0.85
CA SER A 677 -23.61 -7.27 1.56
C SER A 677 -24.87 -8.11 1.79
N LEU A 678 -25.50 -7.93 2.95
CA LEU A 678 -26.63 -8.72 3.41
C LEU A 678 -27.85 -8.58 2.48
N ASP A 679 -28.12 -7.40 1.95
CA ASP A 679 -29.24 -7.16 1.04
C ASP A 679 -29.14 -8.02 -0.24
N THR A 680 -27.97 -8.04 -0.87
CA THR A 680 -27.69 -8.82 -2.08
C THR A 680 -27.62 -10.31 -1.77
N PHE A 681 -27.08 -10.67 -0.60
CA PHE A 681 -27.04 -12.04 -0.12
C PHE A 681 -28.45 -12.62 0.07
N LEU A 682 -29.34 -11.87 0.74
CA LEU A 682 -30.71 -12.28 0.98
C LEU A 682 -31.52 -12.42 -0.31
N ARG A 683 -31.43 -11.45 -1.24
CA ARG A 683 -32.14 -11.54 -2.53
C ARG A 683 -31.74 -12.77 -3.36
N LYS A 684 -30.46 -13.16 -3.30
CA LYS A 684 -29.96 -14.38 -3.98
C LYS A 684 -30.48 -15.67 -3.35
N HIS A 685 -30.90 -15.64 -2.08
CA HIS A 685 -31.30 -16.79 -1.28
C HIS A 685 -32.76 -16.66 -0.81
N ASP A 686 -33.61 -16.02 -1.63
CA ASP A 686 -35.01 -15.75 -1.29
C ASP A 686 -35.75 -17.02 -0.84
N GLY A 687 -36.34 -16.96 0.35
CA GLY A 687 -37.07 -18.07 0.98
C GLY A 687 -36.24 -19.27 1.44
N GLN A 688 -34.90 -19.22 1.37
CA GLN A 688 -34.04 -20.38 1.69
C GLN A 688 -33.63 -20.47 3.17
N PHE A 689 -33.86 -19.42 3.97
CA PHE A 689 -33.48 -19.40 5.38
C PHE A 689 -34.67 -19.73 6.28
N THR A 690 -34.39 -20.52 7.31
CA THR A 690 -35.34 -20.68 8.41
C THR A 690 -35.50 -19.38 9.18
N ILE A 691 -36.66 -19.18 9.81
CA ILE A 691 -36.90 -17.97 10.61
C ILE A 691 -35.86 -17.81 11.73
N ILE A 692 -35.38 -18.92 12.32
CA ILE A 692 -34.36 -18.88 13.37
C ILE A 692 -33.00 -18.41 12.85
N GLN A 693 -32.64 -18.73 11.60
CA GLN A 693 -31.41 -18.21 10.97
C GLN A 693 -31.53 -16.71 10.71
N LEU A 694 -32.68 -16.23 10.23
CA LEU A 694 -32.94 -14.79 10.05
C LEU A 694 -32.92 -14.04 11.38
N VAL A 695 -33.50 -14.60 12.44
CA VAL A 695 -33.41 -14.06 13.80
C VAL A 695 -31.96 -14.06 14.31
N GLY A 696 -31.18 -15.08 13.97
CA GLY A 696 -29.74 -15.12 14.26
C GLY A 696 -28.96 -13.98 13.59
N MET A 697 -29.24 -13.70 12.32
CA MET A 697 -28.67 -12.55 11.59
C MET A 697 -29.03 -11.23 12.27
N LEU A 698 -30.32 -11.02 12.58
CA LEU A 698 -30.81 -9.82 13.29
C LEU A 698 -30.15 -9.66 14.65
N ARG A 699 -30.08 -10.73 15.44
CA ARG A 699 -29.44 -10.73 16.74
C ARG A 699 -27.96 -10.34 16.64
N GLY A 700 -27.25 -10.81 15.61
CA GLY A 700 -25.87 -10.39 15.33
C GLY A 700 -25.76 -8.88 15.08
N ILE A 701 -26.58 -8.35 14.16
CA ILE A 701 -26.61 -6.90 13.85
C ILE A 701 -26.94 -6.09 15.10
N GLY A 702 -27.96 -6.49 15.86
CA GLY A 702 -28.36 -5.84 17.10
C GLY A 702 -27.26 -5.88 18.16
N ALA A 703 -26.48 -6.96 18.26
CA ALA A 703 -25.35 -7.05 19.17
C ALA A 703 -24.21 -6.08 18.78
N GLY A 704 -23.93 -5.94 17.48
CA GLY A 704 -22.98 -4.94 16.97
C GLY A 704 -23.42 -3.51 17.26
N MET A 705 -24.69 -3.19 17.01
CA MET A 705 -25.23 -1.86 17.27
C MET A 705 -25.37 -1.53 18.76
N ARG A 706 -25.63 -2.54 19.61
CA ARG A 706 -25.55 -2.39 21.07
C ARG A 706 -24.13 -1.96 21.48
N TYR A 707 -23.12 -2.67 21.00
CA TYR A 707 -21.72 -2.35 21.29
C TYR A 707 -21.36 -0.91 20.86
N LEU A 708 -21.73 -0.52 19.64
CA LEU A 708 -21.49 0.85 19.16
C LEU A 708 -22.23 1.90 20.00
N SER A 709 -23.51 1.65 20.34
CA SER A 709 -24.29 2.56 21.17
C SER A 709 -23.74 2.68 22.60
N ASP A 710 -23.23 1.60 23.19
CA ASP A 710 -22.65 1.59 24.53
C ASP A 710 -21.33 2.40 24.57
N LEU A 711 -20.62 2.49 23.43
CA LEU A 711 -19.46 3.35 23.24
C LEU A 711 -19.82 4.81 22.92
N GLY A 712 -21.11 5.14 22.78
CA GLY A 712 -21.59 6.47 22.38
C GLY A 712 -21.49 6.75 20.87
N TYR A 713 -21.28 5.71 20.04
CA TYR A 713 -21.17 5.86 18.59
C TYR A 713 -22.54 5.75 17.89
N VAL A 714 -22.84 6.70 17.00
CA VAL A 714 -24.06 6.73 16.17
C VAL A 714 -23.69 6.49 14.71
N HIS A 715 -24.25 5.45 14.09
CA HIS A 715 -23.90 4.97 12.76
C HIS A 715 -24.48 5.83 11.63
N ARG A 716 -25.72 6.30 11.75
CA ARG A 716 -26.41 7.24 10.82
C ARG A 716 -26.79 6.69 9.44
N ASP A 717 -26.23 5.55 9.03
CA ASP A 717 -26.57 4.86 7.79
C ASP A 717 -26.67 3.34 7.98
N LEU A 718 -27.41 2.92 9.01
CA LEU A 718 -27.67 1.51 9.24
C LEU A 718 -28.70 0.99 8.23
N ALA A 719 -28.27 0.11 7.33
CA ALA A 719 -29.10 -0.51 6.30
C ALA A 719 -28.53 -1.89 5.93
N ALA A 720 -29.35 -2.79 5.36
CA ALA A 720 -28.86 -4.13 4.99
C ALA A 720 -27.70 -4.11 3.98
N ARG A 721 -27.60 -3.08 3.13
CA ARG A 721 -26.45 -2.88 2.22
C ARG A 721 -25.11 -2.61 2.93
N ASN A 722 -25.17 -2.10 4.16
CA ASN A 722 -24.01 -1.77 5.00
C ASN A 722 -23.73 -2.86 6.07
N ILE A 723 -24.42 -4.00 5.97
CA ILE A 723 -24.13 -5.19 6.77
C ILE A 723 -23.43 -6.21 5.87
N LEU A 724 -22.27 -6.71 6.29
CA LEU A 724 -21.54 -7.75 5.59
C LEU A 724 -21.77 -9.12 6.21
N VAL A 725 -21.73 -10.17 5.39
CA VAL A 725 -22.02 -11.55 5.80
C VAL A 725 -20.83 -12.46 5.47
N ASN A 726 -20.38 -13.26 6.43
CA ASN A 726 -19.33 -14.25 6.20
C ASN A 726 -19.91 -15.64 5.87
N SER A 727 -19.03 -16.60 5.57
CA SER A 727 -19.41 -17.98 5.23
C SER A 727 -20.26 -18.69 6.30
N ASN A 728 -20.17 -18.28 7.56
CA ASN A 728 -20.89 -18.85 8.70
C ASN A 728 -22.21 -18.10 9.01
N LEU A 729 -22.68 -17.25 8.09
CA LEU A 729 -23.88 -16.41 8.24
C LEU A 729 -23.77 -15.39 9.40
N VAL A 730 -22.56 -15.07 9.84
CA VAL A 730 -22.35 -14.00 10.82
C VAL A 730 -22.44 -12.65 10.12
N CYS A 731 -23.38 -11.84 10.57
CA CYS A 731 -23.55 -10.47 10.12
C CYS A 731 -22.66 -9.51 10.91
N LYS A 732 -21.95 -8.62 10.19
CA LYS A 732 -21.12 -7.56 10.77
C LYS A 732 -21.52 -6.20 10.25
N VAL A 733 -21.66 -5.25 11.16
CA VAL A 733 -21.91 -3.83 10.85
C VAL A 733 -20.67 -3.21 10.21
N SER A 734 -20.85 -2.47 9.12
CA SER A 734 -19.76 -1.87 8.32
C SER A 734 -20.17 -0.52 7.73
N ASP A 735 -19.25 0.12 7.01
CA ASP A 735 -19.42 1.42 6.33
C ASP A 735 -19.67 2.60 7.29
N PHE A 736 -18.56 3.15 7.79
CA PHE A 736 -18.53 4.27 8.74
C PHE A 736 -18.25 5.61 8.06
N GLY A 737 -18.40 5.71 6.73
CA GLY A 737 -17.99 6.88 5.93
C GLY A 737 -18.80 8.17 6.13
N LEU A 738 -19.87 8.15 6.94
CA LEU A 738 -20.79 9.29 7.16
C LEU A 738 -20.79 9.85 8.61
N SER A 739 -19.88 9.40 9.48
CA SER A 739 -19.91 9.71 10.93
C SER A 739 -19.10 10.95 11.36
N ARG A 740 -19.59 11.68 12.38
CA ARG A 740 -18.96 12.82 13.10
C ARG A 740 -19.49 12.88 14.56
N ILE A 741 -18.71 13.26 15.59
CA ILE A 741 -19.03 13.13 17.03
C ILE A 741 -20.12 14.04 17.64
N LEU A 742 -20.60 13.61 18.82
CA LEU A 742 -21.42 14.27 19.86
C LEU A 742 -20.55 15.02 20.90
N GLU A 743 -20.94 16.23 21.31
CA GLU A 743 -20.49 16.84 22.58
C GLU A 743 -21.40 16.40 23.75
N ASP A 744 -20.85 16.43 24.97
CA ASP A 744 -21.32 15.80 26.21
C ASP A 744 -22.77 16.16 26.68
N ASP A 745 -23.78 15.42 26.22
CA ASP A 745 -25.07 15.28 26.93
C ASP A 745 -25.85 14.01 26.47
N PRO A 746 -26.15 13.04 27.36
CA PRO A 746 -26.92 11.83 27.04
C PRO A 746 -28.35 12.05 26.49
N GLU A 747 -28.91 13.27 26.60
CA GLU A 747 -30.25 13.60 26.08
C GLU A 747 -30.25 14.49 24.81
N ALA A 748 -29.11 15.03 24.37
CA ALA A 748 -29.07 16.01 23.29
C ALA A 748 -29.25 15.40 21.89
N ALA A 749 -30.12 16.01 21.10
CA ALA A 749 -30.33 15.70 19.68
C ALA A 749 -29.53 16.69 18.83
N TYR A 750 -28.61 16.24 17.97
CA TYR A 750 -27.69 17.14 17.24
C TYR A 750 -28.30 17.81 15.99
N THR A 751 -27.62 18.76 15.32
CA THR A 751 -28.12 19.35 14.06
C THR A 751 -26.95 19.50 13.09
N THR A 752 -27.04 18.99 11.85
CA THR A 752 -25.91 19.04 10.86
C THR A 752 -26.17 20.00 9.69
N THR A 753 -25.10 20.63 9.20
CA THR A 753 -25.07 21.45 7.98
C THR A 753 -24.47 20.68 6.79
N GLY A 754 -25.31 20.03 5.97
CA GLY A 754 -24.95 19.44 4.67
C GLY A 754 -24.53 17.96 4.66
N GLY A 755 -25.05 17.20 3.67
CA GLY A 755 -24.82 15.76 3.44
C GLY A 755 -26.03 15.06 2.78
N LYS A 756 -25.83 13.99 1.99
CA LYS A 756 -26.93 13.15 1.46
C LYS A 756 -27.48 12.25 2.58
N ILE A 757 -28.79 12.26 2.81
CA ILE A 757 -29.47 11.44 3.85
C ILE A 757 -30.18 10.25 3.19
N PRO A 758 -30.02 9.01 3.70
CA PRO A 758 -30.67 7.80 3.19
C PRO A 758 -32.15 7.72 3.63
N ILE A 759 -32.98 8.59 3.06
CA ILE A 759 -34.38 8.89 3.49
C ILE A 759 -35.20 7.69 3.97
N ARG A 760 -35.13 6.53 3.30
CA ARG A 760 -35.97 5.35 3.61
C ARG A 760 -35.59 4.62 4.90
N TRP A 761 -34.37 4.82 5.40
CA TRP A 761 -33.86 4.21 6.63
C TRP A 761 -33.78 5.21 7.78
N THR A 762 -33.92 6.51 7.49
CA THR A 762 -33.71 7.59 8.46
C THR A 762 -34.97 7.88 9.27
N ALA A 763 -34.79 8.12 10.57
CA ALA A 763 -35.87 8.48 11.48
C ALA A 763 -36.46 9.88 11.15
N PRO A 764 -37.75 10.14 11.46
CA PRO A 764 -38.42 11.41 11.15
C PRO A 764 -37.69 12.63 11.72
N GLU A 765 -37.19 12.54 12.96
CA GLU A 765 -36.47 13.63 13.61
C GLU A 765 -35.10 13.92 12.96
N ALA A 766 -34.45 12.88 12.41
CA ALA A 766 -33.20 13.01 11.67
C ALA A 766 -33.42 13.59 10.27
N ILE A 767 -34.57 13.33 9.64
CA ILE A 767 -34.96 13.94 8.35
C ILE A 767 -35.32 15.41 8.56
N ALA A 768 -36.24 15.71 9.48
CA ALA A 768 -36.83 17.04 9.66
C ALA A 768 -35.86 18.03 10.31
N TYR A 769 -35.11 17.58 11.30
CA TYR A 769 -34.28 18.45 12.15
C TYR A 769 -32.80 18.09 12.13
N ARG A 770 -32.37 17.14 11.29
CA ARG A 770 -30.98 16.65 11.25
C ARG A 770 -30.47 16.19 12.63
N LYS A 771 -31.38 15.69 13.46
CA LYS A 771 -31.18 15.17 14.82
C LYS A 771 -31.02 13.66 14.80
N PHE A 772 -29.81 13.16 15.02
CA PHE A 772 -29.59 11.73 15.13
C PHE A 772 -29.05 11.37 16.51
N SER A 773 -29.20 10.11 16.87
CA SER A 773 -28.87 9.53 18.16
C SER A 773 -28.93 8.01 18.04
N SER A 774 -28.54 7.28 19.08
CA SER A 774 -28.75 5.82 19.12
C SER A 774 -30.21 5.44 18.85
N ALA A 775 -31.19 6.24 19.29
CA ALA A 775 -32.61 6.00 19.03
C ALA A 775 -33.00 6.20 17.55
N SER A 776 -32.30 7.04 16.81
CA SER A 776 -32.49 7.13 15.35
C SER A 776 -31.87 5.94 14.61
N ASP A 777 -30.77 5.36 15.12
CA ASP A 777 -30.23 4.10 14.59
C ASP A 777 -31.15 2.92 14.92
N VAL A 778 -31.89 2.96 16.04
CA VAL A 778 -32.94 1.97 16.35
C VAL A 778 -34.05 2.01 15.30
N TRP A 779 -34.46 3.18 14.84
CA TRP A 779 -35.42 3.28 13.73
C TRP A 779 -34.88 2.61 12.47
N SER A 780 -33.63 2.92 12.12
CA SER A 780 -32.93 2.32 10.97
C SER A 780 -32.82 0.79 11.13
N TYR A 781 -32.55 0.31 12.34
CA TYR A 781 -32.54 -1.12 12.67
C TYR A 781 -33.90 -1.78 12.45
N GLY A 782 -35.01 -1.10 12.79
CA GLY A 782 -36.36 -1.58 12.46
C GLY A 782 -36.57 -1.77 10.95
N ILE A 783 -36.03 -0.87 10.12
CA ILE A 783 -36.03 -1.03 8.65
C ILE A 783 -35.16 -2.21 8.22
N VAL A 784 -33.97 -2.40 8.82
CA VAL A 784 -33.12 -3.57 8.56
C VAL A 784 -33.83 -4.88 8.96
N MET A 785 -34.55 -4.90 10.07
CA MET A 785 -35.37 -6.05 10.45
C MET A 785 -36.39 -6.40 9.37
N TRP A 786 -37.02 -5.37 8.80
CA TRP A 786 -37.95 -5.53 7.68
C TRP A 786 -37.23 -6.05 6.43
N GLU A 787 -36.09 -5.47 6.05
CA GLU A 787 -35.29 -5.92 4.91
C GLU A 787 -34.87 -7.39 5.05
N VAL A 788 -34.46 -7.84 6.25
CA VAL A 788 -34.07 -9.24 6.49
C VAL A 788 -35.25 -10.19 6.33
N LEU A 789 -36.40 -9.86 6.90
CA LEU A 789 -37.60 -10.71 6.80
C LEU A 789 -38.29 -10.61 5.43
N ALA A 790 -38.03 -9.55 4.67
CA ALA A 790 -38.46 -9.37 3.29
C ALA A 790 -37.37 -9.76 2.27
N TYR A 791 -36.33 -10.49 2.68
CA TYR A 791 -35.27 -11.00 1.80
C TYR A 791 -34.60 -9.94 0.90
N GLY A 792 -34.35 -8.76 1.45
CA GLY A 792 -33.65 -7.67 0.78
C GLY A 792 -34.51 -6.88 -0.23
N GLU A 793 -35.83 -6.94 -0.09
CA GLU A 793 -36.74 -6.01 -0.78
C GLU A 793 -36.44 -4.55 -0.45
N ARG A 794 -36.76 -3.65 -1.38
CA ARG A 794 -36.56 -2.20 -1.21
C ARG A 794 -37.61 -1.62 -0.24
N PRO A 795 -37.21 -0.98 0.87
CA PRO A 795 -38.15 -0.34 1.79
C PRO A 795 -39.01 0.72 1.09
N TYR A 796 -40.32 0.69 1.37
CA TYR A 796 -41.33 1.55 0.74
C TYR A 796 -41.40 1.44 -0.79
N TRP A 797 -40.89 0.33 -1.36
CA TRP A 797 -41.00 -0.04 -2.77
C TRP A 797 -40.69 1.13 -3.73
N ASN A 798 -41.66 1.50 -4.57
CA ASN A 798 -41.53 2.48 -5.64
C ASN A 798 -41.96 3.91 -5.24
N MET A 799 -42.37 4.14 -3.99
CA MET A 799 -42.68 5.50 -3.51
C MET A 799 -41.49 6.42 -3.73
N THR A 800 -41.69 7.69 -4.10
CA THR A 800 -40.56 8.63 -4.19
C THR A 800 -40.06 8.97 -2.78
N ASN A 801 -38.84 9.51 -2.66
CA ASN A 801 -38.35 9.92 -1.34
C ASN A 801 -39.24 11.00 -0.69
N ARG A 802 -39.90 11.84 -1.49
CA ARG A 802 -40.86 12.83 -1.01
C ARG A 802 -42.11 12.17 -0.43
N ASP A 803 -42.65 11.16 -1.12
CA ASP A 803 -43.83 10.43 -0.66
C ASP A 803 -43.54 9.65 0.62
N VAL A 804 -42.35 9.04 0.72
CA VAL A 804 -41.92 8.35 1.94
C VAL A 804 -41.88 9.30 3.14
N ILE A 805 -41.34 10.51 2.97
CA ILE A 805 -41.30 11.53 4.04
C ILE A 805 -42.73 11.86 4.47
N ASN A 806 -43.61 12.17 3.53
CA ASN A 806 -45.01 12.53 3.83
C ASN A 806 -45.75 11.40 4.55
N SER A 807 -45.69 10.18 4.01
CA SER A 807 -46.40 9.04 4.60
C SER A 807 -45.87 8.68 5.99
N VAL A 808 -44.55 8.71 6.21
CA VAL A 808 -43.96 8.42 7.52
C VAL A 808 -44.39 9.48 8.55
N GLU A 809 -44.46 10.74 8.16
CA GLU A 809 -44.90 11.86 9.01
C GLU A 809 -46.39 11.73 9.39
N GLU A 810 -47.21 11.27 8.45
CA GLU A 810 -48.63 10.93 8.61
C GLU A 810 -48.87 9.64 9.44
N GLY A 811 -47.81 8.94 9.84
CA GLY A 811 -47.89 7.76 10.71
C GLY A 811 -47.87 6.42 9.97
N TYR A 812 -47.70 6.41 8.65
CA TYR A 812 -47.55 5.16 7.89
C TYR A 812 -46.28 4.42 8.30
N ARG A 813 -46.40 3.10 8.47
CA ARG A 813 -45.31 2.17 8.76
C ARG A 813 -45.37 0.96 7.82
N LEU A 814 -44.21 0.36 7.55
CA LEU A 814 -44.14 -0.79 6.65
C LEU A 814 -44.94 -1.97 7.21
N PRO A 815 -45.73 -2.67 6.38
CA PRO A 815 -46.49 -3.84 6.83
C PRO A 815 -45.56 -5.05 7.06
N ALA A 816 -46.03 -6.01 7.86
CA ALA A 816 -45.33 -7.27 8.10
C ALA A 816 -45.00 -8.00 6.79
N PRO A 817 -43.74 -8.42 6.57
CA PRO A 817 -43.37 -9.29 5.46
C PRO A 817 -44.10 -10.65 5.50
N MET A 818 -44.19 -11.32 4.35
CA MET A 818 -44.83 -12.63 4.24
C MET A 818 -44.11 -13.67 5.12
N GLY A 819 -44.87 -14.38 5.98
CA GLY A 819 -44.28 -15.35 6.90
C GLY A 819 -43.53 -14.72 8.09
N CYS A 820 -43.70 -13.43 8.35
CA CYS A 820 -43.14 -12.77 9.52
C CYS A 820 -43.93 -13.13 10.80
N PRO A 821 -43.28 -13.64 11.85
CA PRO A 821 -43.90 -13.80 13.17
C PRO A 821 -44.37 -12.46 13.75
N THR A 822 -45.57 -12.45 14.35
CA THR A 822 -46.18 -11.26 14.95
C THR A 822 -45.26 -10.60 15.98
N THR A 823 -44.52 -11.39 16.75
CA THR A 823 -43.55 -10.93 17.75
C THR A 823 -42.40 -10.11 17.14
N LEU A 824 -41.92 -10.49 15.96
CA LEU A 824 -40.87 -9.76 15.26
C LEU A 824 -41.42 -8.49 14.60
N HIS A 825 -42.62 -8.53 14.02
CA HIS A 825 -43.24 -7.33 13.46
C HIS A 825 -43.59 -6.30 14.55
N GLN A 826 -44.06 -6.75 15.72
CA GLN A 826 -44.31 -5.86 16.85
C GLN A 826 -43.02 -5.15 17.26
N LEU A 827 -41.90 -5.88 17.36
CA LEU A 827 -40.61 -5.27 17.66
C LEU A 827 -40.18 -4.23 16.60
N MET A 828 -40.49 -4.43 15.31
CA MET A 828 -40.28 -3.39 14.29
C MET A 828 -41.11 -2.14 14.55
N LEU A 829 -42.39 -2.30 14.90
CA LEU A 829 -43.28 -1.18 15.23
C LEU A 829 -42.79 -0.42 16.47
N ASP A 830 -42.28 -1.12 17.48
CA ASP A 830 -41.65 -0.52 18.66
C ASP A 830 -40.39 0.28 18.27
N CYS A 831 -39.61 -0.18 17.29
CA CYS A 831 -38.48 0.58 16.74
C CYS A 831 -38.92 1.82 15.94
N TRP A 832 -40.13 1.84 15.38
CA TRP A 832 -40.66 2.93 14.57
C TRP A 832 -41.63 3.87 15.30
N GLN A 833 -41.55 3.91 16.63
CA GLN A 833 -42.27 4.91 17.42
C GLN A 833 -41.88 6.32 16.98
N LYS A 834 -42.88 7.21 16.87
CA LYS A 834 -42.66 8.60 16.42
C LYS A 834 -41.78 9.35 17.42
N ASP A 835 -42.08 9.22 18.71
CA ASP A 835 -41.21 9.69 19.78
C ASP A 835 -39.98 8.77 19.90
N ARG A 836 -38.78 9.38 19.92
CA ARG A 836 -37.51 8.69 20.07
C ARG A 836 -37.34 8.05 21.45
N SER A 837 -37.98 8.60 22.49
CA SER A 837 -37.86 8.14 23.88
C SER A 837 -38.58 6.81 24.12
N GLU A 838 -39.63 6.55 23.33
CA GLU A 838 -40.45 5.34 23.36
C GLU A 838 -39.84 4.16 22.60
N ARG A 839 -38.74 4.39 21.85
CA ARG A 839 -38.06 3.34 21.11
C ARG A 839 -37.20 2.47 22.05
N PRO A 840 -37.17 1.15 21.87
CA PRO A 840 -36.36 0.27 22.71
C PRO A 840 -34.87 0.53 22.49
N ARG A 841 -34.06 0.43 23.54
CA ARG A 841 -32.59 0.45 23.42
C ARG A 841 -32.09 -0.84 22.77
N PHE A 842 -30.94 -0.79 22.10
CA PHE A 842 -30.33 -2.00 21.49
C PHE A 842 -30.11 -3.15 22.49
N SER A 843 -29.81 -2.86 23.75
CA SER A 843 -29.72 -3.86 24.81
C SER A 843 -31.04 -4.61 25.05
N GLN A 844 -32.17 -3.91 25.00
CA GLN A 844 -33.51 -4.49 25.12
C GLN A 844 -33.85 -5.32 23.87
N ILE A 845 -33.56 -4.79 22.67
CA ILE A 845 -33.77 -5.49 21.39
C ILE A 845 -33.02 -6.83 21.38
N VAL A 846 -31.72 -6.85 21.69
CA VAL A 846 -30.92 -8.08 21.76
C VAL A 846 -31.49 -9.04 22.80
N GLY A 847 -31.93 -8.54 23.96
CA GLY A 847 -32.58 -9.35 24.98
C GLY A 847 -33.89 -10.01 24.51
N ILE A 848 -34.69 -9.31 23.70
CA ILE A 848 -35.91 -9.86 23.08
C ILE A 848 -35.55 -10.95 22.07
N LEU A 849 -34.59 -10.69 21.18
CA LEU A 849 -34.16 -11.66 20.17
C LEU A 849 -33.55 -12.92 20.80
N ASP A 850 -32.72 -12.77 21.84
CA ASP A 850 -32.16 -13.90 22.59
C ASP A 850 -33.27 -14.74 23.25
N LYS A 851 -34.36 -14.13 23.74
CA LYS A 851 -35.52 -14.85 24.26
C LYS A 851 -36.25 -15.63 23.15
N LEU A 852 -36.39 -15.05 21.96
CA LEU A 852 -37.00 -15.70 20.81
C LEU A 852 -36.15 -16.86 20.27
N ILE A 853 -34.81 -16.75 20.31
CA ILE A 853 -33.91 -17.84 19.93
C ILE A 853 -33.99 -19.00 20.94
N ARG A 854 -34.05 -18.69 22.25
CA ARG A 854 -34.17 -19.70 23.31
C ARG A 854 -35.54 -20.38 23.33
N ASN A 855 -36.58 -19.73 22.83
CA ASN A 855 -37.93 -20.28 22.74
C ASN A 855 -38.51 -20.12 21.32
N PRO A 856 -38.11 -21.00 20.37
CA PRO A 856 -38.53 -20.93 18.97
C PRO A 856 -40.03 -21.10 18.74
N ASP A 857 -40.79 -21.61 19.72
CA ASP A 857 -42.25 -21.72 19.62
C ASP A 857 -42.92 -20.35 19.46
N ASN A 858 -42.31 -19.29 20.00
CA ASN A 858 -42.77 -17.92 19.85
C ASN A 858 -42.50 -17.32 18.45
N LEU A 859 -41.79 -18.06 17.60
CA LEU A 859 -41.52 -17.73 16.20
C LEU A 859 -42.44 -18.48 15.22
N LYS A 860 -43.42 -19.23 15.71
CA LYS A 860 -44.41 -19.91 14.86
C LYS A 860 -45.33 -18.87 14.20
N CYS A 861 -45.43 -18.91 12.86
CA CYS A 861 -46.45 -18.18 12.13
C CYS A 861 -47.84 -18.69 12.53
N THR A 862 -48.73 -17.81 12.99
CA THR A 862 -50.17 -18.06 12.99
C THR A 862 -50.65 -18.10 11.54
N GLY A 863 -50.53 -19.28 10.93
CA GLY A 863 -50.97 -19.56 9.57
C GLY A 863 -50.10 -20.60 8.87
N THR A 864 -50.21 -21.87 9.26
CA THR A 864 -49.77 -22.97 8.39
C THR A 864 -50.84 -24.05 8.31
N VAL A 865 -51.28 -24.28 7.08
CA VAL A 865 -52.04 -25.44 6.63
C VAL A 865 -51.27 -26.70 6.99
N ASN A 866 -51.72 -27.44 8.01
CA ASN A 866 -51.76 -28.90 8.09
C ASN A 866 -52.05 -29.37 9.53
N ARG A 867 -53.26 -29.92 9.75
CA ARG A 867 -53.46 -31.28 10.31
C ARG A 867 -54.95 -31.59 10.46
N PHE A 868 -55.40 -32.55 9.66
CA PHE A 868 -56.50 -33.43 10.03
C PHE A 868 -56.09 -34.21 11.30
N THR A 869 -56.81 -34.04 12.40
CA THR A 869 -57.54 -35.10 13.13
C THR A 869 -57.97 -34.61 14.53
N GLN A 870 -59.26 -34.86 14.81
CA GLN A 870 -59.94 -34.91 16.12
C GLN A 870 -60.24 -33.60 16.87
N ALA A 871 -61.53 -33.24 16.79
CA ALA A 871 -62.35 -32.31 17.57
C ALA A 871 -62.38 -32.66 19.09
N PRO A 872 -63.02 -31.91 20.03
CA PRO A 872 -64.16 -30.96 19.84
C PRO A 872 -64.15 -29.62 20.62
N PHE A 873 -64.72 -28.58 19.98
CA PHE A 873 -65.40 -27.36 20.49
C PHE A 873 -64.67 -26.50 21.58
N ASP A 874 -64.45 -25.20 21.41
CA ASP A 874 -65.45 -24.18 21.08
C ASP A 874 -64.88 -22.94 20.36
N ARG A 875 -65.76 -22.28 19.61
CA ARG A 875 -65.49 -21.42 18.44
C ARG A 875 -65.00 -19.99 18.75
N GLY A 876 -64.02 -19.55 17.96
CA GLY A 876 -63.76 -18.15 17.60
C GLY A 876 -63.39 -18.04 16.12
N LEU A 877 -64.34 -18.39 15.24
CA LEU A 877 -64.19 -18.38 13.78
C LEU A 877 -64.01 -16.95 13.27
N LEU A 878 -63.04 -16.72 12.36
CA LEU A 878 -63.04 -15.54 11.49
C LEU A 878 -64.35 -15.54 10.70
N ASP A 879 -65.24 -14.63 11.08
CA ASP A 879 -66.56 -14.49 10.49
C ASP A 879 -66.47 -13.76 9.14
N LEU A 880 -66.18 -14.51 8.08
CA LEU A 880 -66.20 -14.00 6.70
C LEU A 880 -67.61 -13.59 6.22
N SER A 881 -68.65 -13.77 7.04
CA SER A 881 -70.00 -13.24 6.74
C SER A 881 -70.11 -11.71 6.90
N ARG A 882 -69.05 -11.04 7.41
CA ARG A 882 -69.02 -9.57 7.61
C ARG A 882 -68.23 -8.79 6.55
N CYS A 883 -67.50 -9.43 5.64
CA CYS A 883 -66.85 -8.75 4.51
C CYS A 883 -67.85 -8.65 3.35
N LEU A 884 -68.61 -7.56 3.28
CA LEU A 884 -69.64 -7.35 2.25
C LEU A 884 -69.07 -6.82 0.93
N THR A 885 -67.85 -6.27 0.94
CA THR A 885 -67.21 -5.61 -0.22
C THR A 885 -65.76 -6.06 -0.46
N VAL A 886 -65.25 -5.82 -1.67
CA VAL A 886 -63.84 -6.08 -2.03
C VAL A 886 -62.88 -5.18 -1.24
N GLU A 887 -63.32 -3.96 -0.88
CA GLU A 887 -62.53 -3.03 -0.09
C GLU A 887 -62.32 -3.52 1.35
N ASP A 888 -63.40 -3.97 2.01
CA ASP A 888 -63.33 -4.52 3.37
C ASP A 888 -62.44 -5.78 3.41
N TRP A 889 -62.47 -6.57 2.34
CA TRP A 889 -61.60 -7.73 2.20
C TRP A 889 -60.14 -7.35 1.99
N LEU A 890 -59.84 -6.37 1.11
CA LEU A 890 -58.48 -5.86 0.91
C LEU A 890 -57.90 -5.29 2.21
N ASP A 891 -58.72 -4.61 3.01
CA ASP A 891 -58.35 -4.15 4.35
C ASP A 891 -58.08 -5.30 5.32
N SER A 892 -58.94 -6.34 5.30
CA SER A 892 -58.77 -7.52 6.15
C SER A 892 -57.45 -8.26 5.90
N ILE A 893 -56.96 -8.24 4.65
CA ILE A 893 -55.64 -8.78 4.27
C ILE A 893 -54.53 -7.72 4.29
N ARG A 894 -54.81 -6.51 4.79
CA ARG A 894 -53.89 -5.37 4.89
C ARG A 894 -53.24 -4.98 3.55
N LEU A 895 -54.02 -4.98 2.49
CA LEU A 895 -53.66 -4.57 1.13
C LEU A 895 -54.64 -3.51 0.58
N GLY A 896 -55.25 -2.72 1.46
CA GLY A 896 -56.21 -1.66 1.11
C GLY A 896 -55.68 -0.57 0.18
N HIS A 897 -54.38 -0.45 -0.04
CA HIS A 897 -53.81 0.47 -1.03
C HIS A 897 -54.01 0.01 -2.48
N TYR A 898 -54.45 -1.24 -2.72
CA TYR A 898 -54.81 -1.75 -4.05
C TYR A 898 -56.29 -1.60 -4.38
N ARG A 899 -57.08 -0.89 -3.57
CA ARG A 899 -58.52 -0.68 -3.81
C ARG A 899 -58.79 -0.15 -5.22
N ASP A 900 -58.07 0.90 -5.61
CA ASP A 900 -58.25 1.53 -6.92
C ASP A 900 -57.85 0.58 -8.05
N ASN A 901 -56.81 -0.24 -7.86
CA ASN A 901 -56.40 -1.24 -8.84
C ASN A 901 -57.48 -2.30 -9.06
N PHE A 902 -58.09 -2.81 -7.98
CA PHE A 902 -59.18 -3.79 -8.07
C PHE A 902 -60.46 -3.16 -8.64
N ALA A 903 -60.78 -1.92 -8.25
CA ALA A 903 -61.94 -1.19 -8.75
C ALA A 903 -61.82 -0.84 -10.25
N MET A 904 -60.66 -0.32 -10.68
CA MET A 904 -60.37 0.00 -12.09
C MET A 904 -60.39 -1.22 -13.01
N ALA A 905 -59.95 -2.37 -12.51
CA ALA A 905 -59.98 -3.63 -13.26
C ALA A 905 -61.34 -4.34 -13.22
N GLY A 906 -62.37 -3.72 -12.61
CA GLY A 906 -63.74 -4.22 -12.62
C GLY A 906 -64.03 -5.33 -11.60
N TYR A 907 -63.13 -5.60 -10.65
CA TYR A 907 -63.37 -6.56 -9.57
C TYR A 907 -64.18 -5.92 -8.44
N SER A 908 -65.48 -5.75 -8.67
CA SER A 908 -66.41 -5.07 -7.76
C SER A 908 -67.09 -5.97 -6.72
N SER A 909 -66.90 -7.29 -6.81
CA SER A 909 -67.49 -8.26 -5.87
C SER A 909 -66.51 -9.35 -5.47
N LEU A 910 -66.66 -9.87 -4.24
CA LEU A 910 -65.84 -10.98 -3.74
C LEU A 910 -65.98 -12.25 -4.60
N GLY A 911 -67.12 -12.45 -5.25
CA GLY A 911 -67.33 -13.57 -6.18
C GLY A 911 -66.42 -13.51 -7.41
N MET A 912 -66.11 -12.31 -7.92
CA MET A 912 -65.16 -12.12 -9.03
C MET A 912 -63.72 -12.29 -8.57
N VAL A 913 -63.38 -11.69 -7.42
CA VAL A 913 -62.08 -11.85 -6.76
C VAL A 913 -61.77 -13.32 -6.50
N MET A 914 -62.77 -14.09 -6.06
CA MET A 914 -62.64 -15.51 -5.82
C MET A 914 -62.36 -16.34 -7.07
N ARG A 915 -62.50 -15.81 -8.29
CA ARG A 915 -62.17 -16.54 -9.54
C ARG A 915 -60.79 -16.18 -10.07
N MET A 916 -60.14 -15.18 -9.48
CA MET A 916 -58.84 -14.71 -9.92
C MET A 916 -57.76 -15.79 -9.78
N ASN A 917 -56.86 -15.80 -10.74
CA ASN A 917 -55.63 -16.57 -10.75
C ASN A 917 -54.41 -15.63 -10.64
N ILE A 918 -53.19 -16.19 -10.74
CA ILE A 918 -51.96 -15.41 -10.63
C ILE A 918 -51.78 -14.39 -11.76
N GLU A 919 -52.30 -14.68 -12.96
CA GLU A 919 -52.21 -13.79 -14.12
C GLU A 919 -53.15 -12.60 -13.97
N ASP A 920 -54.35 -12.82 -13.44
CA ASP A 920 -55.30 -11.75 -13.10
C ASP A 920 -54.68 -10.76 -12.11
N ILE A 921 -54.03 -11.26 -11.06
CA ILE A 921 -53.40 -10.40 -10.04
C ILE A 921 -52.20 -9.63 -10.62
N ARG A 922 -51.44 -10.25 -11.53
CA ARG A 922 -50.36 -9.57 -12.25
C ARG A 922 -50.90 -8.48 -13.18
N SER A 923 -52.06 -8.71 -13.80
CA SER A 923 -52.73 -7.73 -14.66
C SER A 923 -53.23 -6.49 -13.90
N LEU A 924 -53.42 -6.60 -12.57
CA LEU A 924 -53.73 -5.47 -11.68
C LEU A 924 -52.53 -4.55 -11.39
N GLY A 925 -51.38 -4.75 -12.05
CA GLY A 925 -50.14 -4.02 -11.80
C GLY A 925 -49.47 -4.38 -10.46
N ILE A 926 -49.92 -5.45 -9.81
CA ILE A 926 -49.34 -5.93 -8.55
C ILE A 926 -48.13 -6.78 -8.88
N THR A 927 -46.96 -6.16 -9.03
CA THR A 927 -45.70 -6.82 -9.44
C THR A 927 -44.97 -7.50 -8.29
N MET A 928 -45.28 -7.14 -7.05
CA MET A 928 -44.64 -7.68 -5.85
C MET A 928 -45.09 -9.11 -5.59
N MET A 929 -44.17 -10.07 -5.67
CA MET A 929 -44.44 -11.51 -5.48
C MET A 929 -45.05 -11.84 -4.11
N GLY A 930 -44.66 -11.12 -3.05
CA GLY A 930 -45.24 -11.26 -1.72
C GLY A 930 -46.72 -10.86 -1.66
N HIS A 931 -47.09 -9.77 -2.33
CA HIS A 931 -48.47 -9.31 -2.42
C HIS A 931 -49.31 -10.24 -3.30
N GLN A 932 -48.76 -10.71 -4.43
CA GLN A 932 -49.40 -11.71 -5.28
C GLN A 932 -49.74 -12.99 -4.50
N LYS A 933 -48.80 -13.52 -3.71
CA LYS A 933 -49.01 -14.70 -2.86
C LYS A 933 -50.06 -14.46 -1.78
N LYS A 934 -50.08 -13.29 -1.13
CA LYS A 934 -51.04 -12.95 -0.07
C LYS A 934 -52.48 -12.91 -0.59
N ILE A 935 -52.68 -12.29 -1.75
CA ILE A 935 -53.96 -12.20 -2.44
C ILE A 935 -54.44 -13.61 -2.84
N LEU A 936 -53.57 -14.42 -3.46
CA LEU A 936 -53.89 -15.80 -3.85
C LEU A 936 -54.26 -16.70 -2.66
N SER A 937 -53.50 -16.65 -1.58
CA SER A 937 -53.77 -17.46 -0.39
C SER A 937 -55.10 -17.08 0.26
N SER A 938 -55.45 -15.79 0.28
CA SER A 938 -56.76 -15.33 0.76
C SER A 938 -57.91 -15.77 -0.14
N ILE A 939 -57.73 -15.70 -1.47
CA ILE A 939 -58.69 -16.23 -2.45
C ILE A 939 -58.91 -17.73 -2.25
N GLN A 940 -57.85 -18.51 -2.02
CA GLN A 940 -57.95 -19.94 -1.74
C GLN A 940 -58.67 -20.23 -0.42
N ALA A 941 -58.42 -19.43 0.62
CA ALA A 941 -59.15 -19.53 1.88
C ALA A 941 -60.66 -19.26 1.69
N MET A 942 -61.02 -18.20 0.95
CA MET A 942 -62.42 -17.90 0.60
C MET A 942 -63.08 -19.04 -0.21
N ARG A 943 -62.36 -19.62 -1.19
CA ARG A 943 -62.82 -20.78 -1.97
C ARG A 943 -63.11 -21.98 -1.07
N SER A 944 -62.23 -22.26 -0.11
CA SER A 944 -62.36 -23.40 0.80
C SER A 944 -63.56 -23.28 1.74
N GLN A 945 -63.93 -22.06 2.15
CA GLN A 945 -65.10 -21.83 3.01
C GLN A 945 -66.44 -21.92 2.26
N LEU A 946 -66.47 -21.53 0.98
CA LEU A 946 -67.65 -21.65 0.11
C LEU A 946 -67.94 -23.10 -0.32
N LEU A 947 -66.92 -23.94 -0.44
CA LEU A 947 -67.08 -25.37 -0.68
C LEU A 947 -67.65 -26.13 0.53
N ASN A 948 -67.50 -25.59 1.74
CA ASN A 948 -68.07 -26.16 2.97
C ASN A 948 -69.51 -25.71 3.28
N THR A 949 -70.09 -24.79 2.49
CA THR A 949 -71.39 -24.15 2.82
C THR A 949 -72.54 -24.44 1.85
N ASN A 950 -72.36 -25.22 0.78
CA ASN A 950 -73.47 -25.59 -0.12
C ASN A 950 -73.77 -27.10 -0.16
N GLY A 951 -74.61 -27.54 0.78
CA GLY A 951 -75.73 -28.45 0.46
C GLY A 951 -76.86 -27.68 -0.26
N PRO A 952 -77.89 -28.35 -0.79
CA PRO A 952 -78.38 -28.13 -2.17
C PRO A 952 -79.33 -26.94 -2.42
N ARG A 953 -79.22 -26.38 -3.64
CA ARG A 953 -80.21 -25.63 -4.47
C ARG A 953 -80.76 -24.28 -3.95
N ARG A 954 -80.67 -23.23 -4.78
CA ARG A 954 -81.80 -22.67 -5.57
C ARG A 954 -81.44 -21.35 -6.32
N HIS A 955 -81.85 -21.35 -7.60
CA HIS A 955 -82.32 -20.28 -8.49
C HIS A 955 -81.60 -18.92 -8.64
N LEU A 956 -81.44 -18.62 -9.94
CA LEU A 956 -81.11 -17.38 -10.67
C LEU A 956 -79.62 -17.07 -10.85
#